data_AF-A0A1G2DIT4-F1
#
_entry.id   AF-A0A1G2DIT4-F1
#
_cell.length_a   1.000
_cell.length_b   1.000
_cell.length_c   1.000
_cell.angle_alpha   90.00
_cell.angle_beta   90.00
_cell.angle_gamma   90.00
#
_symmetry.space_group_name_H-M   'P 1'
#
loop_
_entity.id
_entity.type
_entity.pdbx_description
1 polymer ?
#
loop_
_entity_poly.entity_id
_entity_poly.type
_entity_poly.pdbx_seq_one_letter_code
_entity_poly.pdbx_strand_id
1 'polypeptide(L)'
;MNSTDVAFIDDSNKDLRTYRWNGSTWTLLGSLDNIAGVSSSALAALNSTDVAFIDANNQDLRTYRWNGSTWTLLGSLDIAGVDNPALAALNSTDVAFIDWFNDDLRTYRIGGTATGTMTGASAWNNLTIVGKAAFGTNASTTNLTLLNASSTLTAPPLLSIGGNFTNSGTFSSNSGTVYFSTTSPATQTLSGTMTGGMMTTIPTAWNAFHNVQFVDSGTKSFGANASTTGSITIQSGSGAVTAPPLLSIGGNYTNSGTFTAGTGTVYLNGYATRTAQTLSGTMTGTSAFRDLTILNTSGTGGGVGAQSVVFANAASTTGLFTMVASTSARFTSGSATSSFNGISWNGSASSPVWLRSSSGGTPWGLVATNTQAVSYVNVKDSYACAGNSIDVTNGTDSGGNNCWNFLSFLTFSGRIYTDEGVTQLTTAGKTIRVRVGTTTAGLFATSTIAANGFWQIPGILNNGSWGAGRPVHAWVDGDPTFRAFTFTKASSTSNNITNLDLYKNYVIVKHEAFTGTSTTNADLGVYDADDDEDIQFRVTGANFAQKATNTLYIAPGTTYAPGGTVTLHGNAGGNGDGDLRLATGLRQDGVASTSILTLGNNSIAIAGNWFASSTSIFTSSVNAFIDFNSTSTAQKSIIATSSPFGYLSFNGSGGSWTFGANAATTSTHFELNAGTVIAPSISLSWR
;
A
#
# COMPACT_ATOMS: atom_id res chain seq x y z
N MET A 1 4.75 50.62 -24.10
CA MET A 1 6.17 50.29 -23.88
C MET A 1 6.69 50.97 -22.61
N ASN A 2 7.88 50.64 -22.09
CA ASN A 2 8.50 51.50 -21.08
C ASN A 2 8.83 52.87 -21.73
N SER A 3 9.20 53.89 -20.96
CA SER A 3 9.45 55.24 -21.51
C SER A 3 10.60 55.34 -22.52
N THR A 4 11.33 54.25 -22.78
CA THR A 4 12.51 54.20 -23.66
C THR A 4 12.40 53.17 -24.80
N ASP A 5 11.30 52.43 -24.89
CA ASP A 5 11.10 51.36 -25.88
C ASP A 5 10.15 51.82 -27.00
N VAL A 6 10.48 51.50 -28.25
CA VAL A 6 9.69 51.81 -29.45
C VAL A 6 9.44 50.54 -30.25
N ALA A 7 8.18 50.34 -30.62
CA ALA A 7 7.70 49.30 -31.51
C ALA A 7 7.52 49.95 -32.87
N PHE A 8 8.02 49.28 -33.90
CA PHE A 8 8.08 49.82 -35.24
C PHE A 8 7.75 48.73 -36.25
N ILE A 9 6.98 49.11 -37.26
CA ILE A 9 6.66 48.28 -38.41
C ILE A 9 6.58 49.18 -39.64
N ASP A 10 7.05 48.67 -40.76
CA ASP A 10 6.99 49.34 -42.07
C ASP A 10 6.63 48.32 -43.16
N ASP A 11 6.26 48.84 -44.33
CA ASP A 11 5.83 48.06 -45.50
C ASP A 11 6.97 47.38 -46.27
N SER A 12 8.22 47.76 -45.99
CA SER A 12 9.41 47.32 -46.70
C SER A 12 10.04 46.10 -46.02
N ASN A 13 10.23 46.18 -44.70
CA ASN A 13 10.73 45.11 -43.85
C ASN A 13 9.62 44.15 -43.44
N LYS A 14 8.37 44.62 -43.27
CA LYS A 14 7.21 43.82 -42.85
C LYS A 14 7.43 43.08 -41.52
N ASP A 15 8.27 43.63 -40.66
CA ASP A 15 8.60 43.08 -39.34
C ASP A 15 8.07 43.99 -38.25
N LEU A 16 7.46 43.43 -37.20
CA LEU A 16 7.15 44.18 -35.99
C LEU A 16 8.36 44.09 -35.04
N ARG A 17 9.15 45.16 -34.98
CA ARG A 17 10.42 45.22 -34.24
C ARG A 17 10.31 46.10 -33.00
N THR A 18 11.01 45.74 -31.92
CA THR A 18 11.09 46.55 -30.70
C THR A 18 12.52 47.02 -30.47
N TYR A 19 12.73 48.33 -30.36
CA TYR A 19 14.02 48.95 -30.07
C TYR A 19 14.01 49.64 -28.71
N ARG A 20 15.15 49.63 -28.01
CA ARG A 20 15.37 50.38 -26.75
C ARG A 20 16.39 51.48 -26.94
N TRP A 21 16.05 52.68 -26.50
CA TRP A 21 16.98 53.80 -26.38
C TRP A 21 17.66 53.79 -25.00
N ASN A 22 18.98 53.75 -24.96
CA ASN A 22 19.73 53.80 -23.69
C ASN A 22 20.18 55.21 -23.28
N GLY A 23 19.74 56.26 -23.99
CA GLY A 23 20.25 57.63 -23.82
C GLY A 23 21.27 58.05 -24.89
N SER A 24 21.83 57.10 -25.66
CA SER A 24 22.85 57.35 -26.69
C SER A 24 22.71 56.51 -27.96
N THR A 25 22.20 55.28 -27.86
CA THR A 25 22.02 54.36 -28.99
C THR A 25 20.70 53.60 -28.90
N TRP A 26 20.18 53.21 -30.06
CA TRP A 26 19.06 52.27 -30.18
C TRP A 26 19.58 50.84 -30.29
N THR A 27 19.00 49.93 -29.52
CA THR A 27 19.29 48.49 -29.57
C THR A 27 18.03 47.72 -29.91
N LEU A 28 18.09 46.83 -30.91
CA LEU A 28 17.00 45.90 -31.20
C LEU A 28 16.87 44.92 -30.02
N LEU A 29 15.70 44.91 -29.37
CA LEU A 29 15.38 43.94 -28.32
C LEU A 29 14.82 42.64 -28.88
N GLY A 30 14.19 42.71 -30.05
CA GLY A 30 13.71 41.56 -30.81
C GLY A 30 12.53 41.92 -31.72
N SER A 31 11.94 40.91 -32.36
CA SER A 31 11.01 41.11 -33.47
C SER A 31 10.00 39.96 -33.63
N LEU A 32 8.97 40.22 -34.45
CA LEU A 32 8.18 39.23 -35.15
C LEU A 32 8.38 39.46 -36.65
N ASP A 33 9.11 38.56 -37.28
CA ASP A 33 9.57 38.72 -38.66
C ASP A 33 8.51 38.27 -39.68
N ASN A 34 8.48 38.90 -40.85
CA ASN A 34 7.67 38.55 -42.01
C ASN A 34 6.15 38.48 -41.73
N ILE A 35 5.56 39.56 -41.21
CA ILE A 35 4.11 39.72 -41.24
C ILE A 35 3.69 39.81 -42.72
N ALA A 36 3.09 38.73 -43.23
CA ALA A 36 2.80 38.59 -44.65
C ALA A 36 1.89 39.73 -45.16
N GLY A 37 2.24 40.27 -46.34
CA GLY A 37 1.35 41.17 -47.07
C GLY A 37 1.21 42.58 -46.50
N VAL A 38 1.95 43.01 -45.48
CA VAL A 38 1.79 44.37 -44.91
C VAL A 38 1.95 45.45 -46.00
N SER A 39 0.94 46.34 -46.10
CA SER A 39 0.97 47.56 -46.93
C SER A 39 0.17 48.66 -46.23
N SER A 40 0.64 49.92 -46.33
CA SER A 40 0.01 51.10 -45.69
C SER A 40 -0.53 50.82 -44.29
N SER A 41 0.35 50.84 -43.30
CA SER A 41 0.06 50.35 -41.95
C SER A 41 -0.02 51.44 -40.89
N ALA A 42 -0.83 51.21 -39.87
CA ALA A 42 -0.91 52.05 -38.68
C ALA A 42 -0.67 51.22 -37.42
N LEU A 43 0.06 51.80 -36.47
CA LEU A 43 0.43 51.16 -35.21
C LEU A 43 0.15 52.11 -34.04
N ALA A 44 -0.49 51.61 -33.00
CA ALA A 44 -0.73 52.35 -31.76
C ALA A 44 -0.31 51.52 -30.54
N ALA A 45 0.46 52.12 -29.64
CA ALA A 45 0.80 51.49 -28.36
C ALA A 45 -0.39 51.62 -27.40
N LEU A 46 -0.91 50.48 -26.93
CA LEU A 46 -2.02 50.45 -25.97
C LEU A 46 -1.50 50.61 -24.54
N ASN A 47 -0.44 49.87 -24.19
CA ASN A 47 0.15 49.88 -22.86
C ASN A 47 1.65 49.52 -22.91
N SER A 48 2.26 49.17 -21.76
CA SER A 48 3.69 48.83 -21.67
C SER A 48 4.11 47.64 -22.55
N THR A 49 3.20 46.73 -22.89
CA THR A 49 3.51 45.49 -23.63
C THR A 49 2.67 45.27 -24.88
N ASP A 50 1.54 45.95 -25.04
CA ASP A 50 0.59 45.64 -26.10
C ASP A 50 0.50 46.77 -27.15
N VAL A 51 0.37 46.37 -28.41
CA VAL A 51 0.17 47.27 -29.56
C VAL A 51 -1.03 46.82 -30.38
N ALA A 52 -1.74 47.79 -30.96
CA ALA A 52 -2.74 47.57 -31.99
C ALA A 52 -2.13 47.92 -33.35
N PHE A 53 -2.40 47.09 -34.35
CA PHE A 53 -1.81 47.14 -35.68
C PHE A 53 -2.88 46.90 -36.75
N ILE A 54 -2.90 47.69 -37.80
CA ILE A 54 -3.76 47.47 -38.97
C ILE A 54 -3.01 47.85 -40.26
N ASP A 55 -3.32 47.17 -41.36
CA ASP A 55 -2.76 47.46 -42.68
C ASP A 55 -3.80 47.25 -43.78
N ALA A 56 -3.62 47.92 -44.92
CA ALA A 56 -4.61 47.98 -46.00
C ALA A 56 -4.76 46.68 -46.81
N ASN A 57 -3.74 45.82 -46.82
CA ASN A 57 -3.80 44.57 -47.59
C ASN A 57 -4.41 43.42 -46.77
N ASN A 58 -4.03 43.30 -45.50
CA ASN A 58 -4.61 42.27 -44.63
C ASN A 58 -5.98 42.68 -44.07
N GLN A 59 -6.27 43.98 -43.99
CA GLN A 59 -7.55 44.53 -43.52
C GLN A 59 -7.94 44.11 -42.09
N ASP A 60 -6.99 43.58 -41.33
CA ASP A 60 -7.19 43.08 -39.98
C ASP A 60 -6.62 44.05 -38.92
N LEU A 61 -7.48 44.54 -38.02
CA LEU A 61 -7.08 45.17 -36.76
C LEU A 61 -6.58 44.09 -35.79
N ARG A 62 -5.26 43.92 -35.73
CA ARG A 62 -4.56 42.94 -34.88
C ARG A 62 -4.03 43.58 -33.61
N THR A 63 -3.98 42.79 -32.54
CA THR A 63 -3.33 43.17 -31.29
C THR A 63 -2.18 42.23 -31.00
N TYR A 64 -0.99 42.76 -30.76
CA TYR A 64 0.20 41.98 -30.41
C TYR A 64 0.68 42.31 -29.00
N ARG A 65 1.22 41.30 -28.30
CA ARG A 65 1.86 41.44 -26.98
C ARG A 65 3.35 41.14 -27.05
N TRP A 66 4.14 42.04 -26.48
CA TRP A 66 5.57 41.92 -26.28
C TRP A 66 5.87 41.12 -25.01
N ASN A 67 6.70 40.07 -25.13
CA ASN A 67 7.13 39.26 -23.98
C ASN A 67 8.54 39.60 -23.47
N GLY A 68 9.20 40.62 -24.04
CA GLY A 68 10.59 40.96 -23.76
C GLY A 68 11.58 40.54 -24.86
N SER A 69 11.17 39.68 -25.79
CA SER A 69 12.02 39.18 -26.89
C SER A 69 11.30 39.02 -28.24
N THR A 70 9.99 38.73 -28.25
CA THR A 70 9.19 38.59 -29.46
C THR A 70 7.75 39.05 -29.23
N TRP A 71 6.98 39.15 -30.32
CA TRP A 71 5.57 39.51 -30.31
C TRP A 71 4.66 38.28 -30.49
N THR A 72 3.54 38.25 -29.77
CA THR A 72 2.51 37.22 -29.91
C THR A 72 1.17 37.86 -30.25
N LEU A 73 0.47 37.33 -31.27
CA LEU A 73 -0.87 37.80 -31.65
C LEU A 73 -1.89 37.44 -30.54
N LEU A 74 -2.57 38.45 -30.00
CA LEU A 74 -3.63 38.33 -29.00
C LEU A 74 -5.03 38.19 -29.62
N GLY A 75 -5.22 38.75 -30.81
CA GLY A 75 -6.49 38.70 -31.54
C GLY A 75 -6.46 39.59 -32.78
N SER A 76 -7.41 39.37 -33.68
CA SER A 76 -7.64 40.15 -34.89
C SER A 76 -9.14 40.43 -35.09
N LEU A 77 -9.43 41.50 -35.81
CA LEU A 77 -10.77 41.85 -36.28
C LEU A 77 -10.66 42.29 -37.74
N ASP A 78 -11.37 41.60 -38.63
CA ASP A 78 -11.49 41.96 -40.04
C ASP A 78 -12.32 43.25 -40.19
N ILE A 79 -11.75 44.23 -40.88
CA ILE A 79 -12.39 45.50 -41.23
C ILE A 79 -12.30 45.62 -42.75
N ALA A 80 -13.38 45.24 -43.43
CA ALA A 80 -13.41 45.27 -44.89
C ALA A 80 -13.13 46.67 -45.46
N GLY A 81 -12.36 46.70 -46.54
CA GLY A 81 -12.10 47.91 -47.32
C GLY A 81 -11.14 48.89 -46.66
N VAL A 82 -10.23 48.47 -45.78
CA VAL A 82 -9.24 49.40 -45.20
C VAL A 82 -8.32 49.97 -46.29
N ASP A 83 -8.25 51.30 -46.39
CA ASP A 83 -7.27 52.00 -47.22
C ASP A 83 -6.64 53.18 -46.47
N ASN A 84 -5.31 53.25 -46.48
CA ASN A 84 -4.53 54.29 -45.81
C ASN A 84 -4.94 54.58 -44.34
N PRO A 85 -4.83 53.58 -43.46
CA PRO A 85 -5.35 53.65 -42.10
C PRO A 85 -4.58 54.62 -41.20
N ALA A 86 -5.27 55.20 -40.22
CA ALA A 86 -4.70 55.89 -39.07
C ALA A 86 -5.28 55.29 -37.78
N LEU A 87 -4.42 55.14 -36.76
CA LEU A 87 -4.77 54.49 -35.51
C LEU A 87 -4.23 55.28 -34.32
N ALA A 88 -5.08 55.50 -33.32
CA ALA A 88 -4.70 56.14 -32.06
C ALA A 88 -5.24 55.34 -30.88
N ALA A 89 -4.40 55.07 -29.89
CA ALA A 89 -4.87 54.51 -28.62
C ALA A 89 -5.64 55.58 -27.85
N LEU A 90 -6.88 55.27 -27.45
CA LEU A 90 -7.69 56.12 -26.57
C LEU A 90 -7.40 55.81 -25.09
N ASN A 91 -7.14 54.52 -24.80
CA ASN A 91 -6.70 54.02 -23.51
C ASN A 91 -6.02 52.65 -23.71
N SER A 92 -5.80 51.90 -22.62
CA SER A 92 -5.11 50.60 -22.66
C SER A 92 -5.86 49.47 -23.36
N THR A 93 -7.13 49.66 -23.72
CA THR A 93 -7.98 48.68 -24.41
C THR A 93 -8.73 49.25 -25.60
N ASP A 94 -8.86 50.56 -25.75
CA ASP A 94 -9.67 51.16 -26.81
C ASP A 94 -8.80 51.91 -27.83
N VAL A 95 -9.12 51.77 -29.11
CA VAL A 95 -8.48 52.50 -30.22
C VAL A 95 -9.51 53.29 -31.00
N ALA A 96 -9.11 54.47 -31.47
CA ALA A 96 -9.79 55.19 -32.53
C ALA A 96 -9.12 54.84 -33.86
N PHE A 97 -9.94 54.54 -34.86
CA PHE A 97 -9.56 54.12 -36.19
C PHE A 97 -10.28 54.97 -37.23
N ILE A 98 -9.55 55.42 -38.23
CA ILE A 98 -10.08 56.08 -39.42
C ILE A 98 -9.23 55.67 -40.62
N ASP A 99 -9.83 55.62 -41.79
CA ASP A 99 -9.19 55.26 -43.05
C ASP A 99 -9.89 56.01 -44.20
N TRP A 100 -9.28 56.01 -45.38
CA TRP A 100 -9.78 56.80 -46.52
C TRP A 100 -11.02 56.21 -47.18
N PHE A 101 -11.17 54.88 -47.18
CA PHE A 101 -12.24 54.24 -47.95
C PHE A 101 -13.56 54.19 -47.18
N ASN A 102 -13.53 53.83 -45.90
CA ASN A 102 -14.76 53.84 -45.10
C ASN A 102 -15.16 55.26 -44.66
N ASP A 103 -14.21 56.21 -44.60
CA ASP A 103 -14.43 57.62 -44.26
C ASP A 103 -15.17 57.87 -42.92
N ASP A 104 -15.02 56.94 -41.97
CA ASP A 104 -15.69 56.94 -40.67
C ASP A 104 -14.70 56.82 -39.52
N LEU A 105 -14.76 57.75 -38.55
CA LEU A 105 -14.05 57.63 -37.27
C LEU A 105 -14.77 56.62 -36.37
N ARG A 106 -14.14 55.46 -36.20
CA ARG A 106 -14.68 54.32 -35.43
C ARG A 106 -13.84 54.09 -34.19
N THR A 107 -14.50 53.66 -33.11
CA THR A 107 -13.81 53.23 -31.89
C THR A 107 -13.95 51.73 -31.71
N TYR A 108 -12.83 51.04 -31.51
CA TYR A 108 -12.81 49.60 -31.24
C TYR A 108 -12.28 49.35 -29.85
N ARG A 109 -12.96 48.46 -29.12
CA ARG A 109 -12.50 47.94 -27.84
C ARG A 109 -11.80 46.60 -28.06
N ILE A 110 -10.51 46.58 -27.77
CA ILE A 110 -9.60 45.45 -27.86
C ILE A 110 -9.64 44.68 -26.55
N GLY A 111 -10.31 43.53 -26.59
CA GLY A 111 -10.61 42.75 -25.40
C GLY A 111 -11.60 43.46 -24.49
N GLY A 112 -12.36 42.69 -23.73
CA GLY A 112 -13.36 43.24 -22.83
C GLY A 112 -14.20 42.14 -22.22
N THR A 113 -14.84 42.49 -21.10
CA THR A 113 -15.85 41.65 -20.49
C THR A 113 -17.19 42.03 -21.11
N ALA A 114 -17.85 41.13 -21.83
CA ALA A 114 -19.22 41.35 -22.27
C ALA A 114 -20.12 41.42 -21.02
N THR A 115 -20.89 42.50 -20.92
CA THR A 115 -21.81 42.78 -19.80
C THR A 115 -23.20 43.05 -20.34
N GLY A 116 -24.22 42.85 -19.50
CA GLY A 116 -25.62 43.04 -19.87
C GLY A 116 -26.41 41.72 -19.85
N THR A 117 -27.59 41.70 -20.48
CA THR A 117 -28.39 40.47 -20.58
C THR A 117 -27.90 39.64 -21.77
N MET A 118 -27.37 38.44 -21.52
CA MET A 118 -26.86 37.52 -22.56
C MET A 118 -27.59 36.16 -22.55
N THR A 119 -28.84 36.17 -22.09
CA THR A 119 -29.69 34.99 -21.91
C THR A 119 -31.07 35.23 -22.53
N GLY A 120 -31.85 34.16 -22.71
CA GLY A 120 -33.21 34.26 -23.25
C GLY A 120 -33.19 34.79 -24.69
N ALA A 121 -33.99 35.83 -24.97
CA ALA A 121 -34.01 36.47 -26.30
C ALA A 121 -32.67 37.11 -26.69
N SER A 122 -31.79 37.41 -25.72
CA SER A 122 -30.45 37.95 -25.93
C SER A 122 -29.35 36.88 -25.83
N ALA A 123 -29.72 35.60 -25.88
CA ALA A 123 -28.75 34.52 -25.96
C ALA A 123 -27.92 34.62 -27.25
N TRP A 124 -26.65 34.26 -27.15
CA TRP A 124 -25.82 34.07 -28.33
C TRP A 124 -26.34 32.87 -29.13
N ASN A 125 -26.27 32.93 -30.46
CA ASN A 125 -26.49 31.74 -31.27
C ASN A 125 -25.20 30.90 -31.26
N ASN A 126 -24.53 30.75 -32.39
CA ASN A 126 -23.19 30.15 -32.43
C ASN A 126 -22.15 31.19 -32.04
N LEU A 127 -21.37 30.90 -31.00
CA LEU A 127 -20.32 31.75 -30.49
C LEU A 127 -18.95 31.13 -30.81
N THR A 128 -18.13 31.86 -31.57
CA THR A 128 -16.74 31.48 -31.86
C THR A 128 -15.80 32.50 -31.26
N ILE A 129 -14.86 32.03 -30.43
CA ILE A 129 -13.82 32.83 -29.80
C ILE A 129 -12.52 32.64 -30.57
N VAL A 130 -11.99 33.70 -31.17
CA VAL A 130 -10.74 33.69 -31.96
C VAL A 130 -9.55 34.32 -31.20
N GLY A 131 -9.85 35.20 -30.23
CA GLY A 131 -8.87 35.85 -29.36
C GLY A 131 -9.26 35.76 -27.88
N LYS A 132 -9.14 36.86 -27.13
CA LYS A 132 -9.51 36.92 -25.71
C LYS A 132 -10.92 37.46 -25.50
N ALA A 133 -11.76 36.70 -24.80
CA ALA A 133 -13.10 37.07 -24.37
C ALA A 133 -13.32 36.82 -22.88
N ALA A 134 -14.19 37.62 -22.26
CA ALA A 134 -14.69 37.39 -20.90
C ALA A 134 -16.17 37.75 -20.84
N PHE A 135 -16.96 37.05 -20.02
CA PHE A 135 -18.37 37.36 -19.79
C PHE A 135 -18.59 37.69 -18.31
N GLY A 136 -19.20 38.85 -18.03
CA GLY A 136 -19.36 39.37 -16.68
C GLY A 136 -20.68 38.99 -16.01
N THR A 137 -21.69 38.68 -16.81
CA THR A 137 -23.04 38.28 -16.39
C THR A 137 -23.40 36.95 -17.02
N ASN A 138 -24.39 36.26 -16.46
CA ASN A 138 -24.86 34.96 -16.98
C ASN A 138 -25.10 35.04 -18.49
N ALA A 139 -24.67 33.99 -19.19
CA ALA A 139 -24.76 33.94 -20.65
C ALA A 139 -25.23 32.57 -21.12
N SER A 140 -25.86 32.53 -22.29
CA SER A 140 -26.19 31.28 -22.98
C SER A 140 -25.83 31.36 -24.46
N THR A 141 -25.44 30.22 -25.02
CA THR A 141 -25.10 30.08 -26.44
C THR A 141 -25.62 28.75 -27.00
N THR A 142 -25.89 28.69 -28.31
CA THR A 142 -26.12 27.42 -29.02
C THR A 142 -24.80 26.64 -29.07
N ASN A 143 -23.87 26.94 -29.96
CA ASN A 143 -22.56 26.29 -30.02
C ASN A 143 -21.48 27.20 -29.46
N LEU A 144 -20.54 26.66 -28.66
CA LEU A 144 -19.36 27.39 -28.20
C LEU A 144 -18.09 26.78 -28.79
N THR A 145 -17.36 27.57 -29.58
CA THR A 145 -16.09 27.16 -30.18
C THR A 145 -14.97 28.10 -29.76
N LEU A 146 -13.95 27.60 -29.05
CA LEU A 146 -12.66 28.28 -28.92
C LEU A 146 -11.78 27.78 -30.06
N LEU A 147 -11.61 28.62 -31.08
CA LEU A 147 -11.14 28.19 -32.40
C LEU A 147 -9.68 27.71 -32.41
N ASN A 148 -8.79 28.45 -31.74
CA ASN A 148 -7.34 28.27 -31.83
C ASN A 148 -6.69 28.17 -30.45
N ALA A 149 -5.42 27.76 -30.41
CA ALA A 149 -4.63 27.71 -29.17
C ALA A 149 -4.53 29.05 -28.44
N SER A 150 -4.60 30.17 -29.17
CA SER A 150 -4.60 31.53 -28.64
C SER A 150 -5.98 32.00 -28.14
N SER A 151 -7.06 31.28 -28.46
CA SER A 151 -8.41 31.64 -28.02
C SER A 151 -8.51 31.47 -26.50
N THR A 152 -8.94 32.51 -25.79
CA THR A 152 -9.13 32.47 -24.34
C THR A 152 -10.51 32.97 -23.96
N LEU A 153 -11.24 32.20 -23.15
CA LEU A 153 -12.56 32.59 -22.63
C LEU A 153 -12.58 32.52 -21.10
N THR A 154 -12.93 33.64 -20.46
CA THR A 154 -13.35 33.64 -19.05
C THR A 154 -14.87 33.59 -18.97
N ALA A 155 -15.39 32.48 -18.48
CA ALA A 155 -16.82 32.23 -18.36
C ALA A 155 -17.46 33.11 -17.27
N PRO A 156 -18.78 33.38 -17.38
CA PRO A 156 -19.56 34.07 -16.37
C PRO A 156 -19.93 33.14 -15.21
N PRO A 157 -20.60 33.65 -14.15
CA PRO A 157 -21.07 32.80 -13.06
C PRO A 157 -21.93 31.62 -13.50
N LEU A 158 -22.82 31.80 -14.50
CA LEU A 158 -23.57 30.72 -15.14
C LEU A 158 -23.46 30.82 -16.68
N LEU A 159 -22.99 29.74 -17.31
CA LEU A 159 -22.90 29.61 -18.77
C LEU A 159 -23.75 28.43 -19.24
N SER A 160 -24.75 28.65 -20.08
CA SER A 160 -25.51 27.56 -20.72
C SER A 160 -25.06 27.35 -22.16
N ILE A 161 -24.78 26.10 -22.53
CA ILE A 161 -24.39 25.70 -23.88
C ILE A 161 -25.43 24.71 -24.38
N GLY A 162 -26.21 25.13 -25.38
CA GLY A 162 -27.34 24.38 -25.92
C GLY A 162 -26.99 23.33 -26.98
N GLY A 163 -25.85 23.50 -27.64
CA GLY A 163 -25.30 22.70 -28.71
C GLY A 163 -23.86 22.29 -28.38
N ASN A 164 -23.01 22.06 -29.38
CA ASN A 164 -21.67 21.52 -29.16
C ASN A 164 -20.72 22.51 -28.46
N PHE A 165 -19.80 21.95 -27.68
CA PHE A 165 -18.66 22.65 -27.11
C PHE A 165 -17.38 22.12 -27.76
N THR A 166 -16.55 23.01 -28.28
CA THR A 166 -15.25 22.67 -28.86
C THR A 166 -14.19 23.64 -28.33
N ASN A 167 -13.14 23.08 -27.71
CA ASN A 167 -12.08 23.90 -27.14
C ASN A 167 -10.69 23.55 -27.68
N SER A 168 -10.20 24.34 -28.62
CA SER A 168 -8.82 24.30 -29.08
C SER A 168 -7.89 25.26 -28.33
N GLY A 169 -8.42 26.03 -27.36
CA GLY A 169 -7.72 27.10 -26.64
C GLY A 169 -7.77 26.93 -25.12
N THR A 170 -8.01 28.05 -24.43
CA THR A 170 -8.06 28.14 -22.96
C THR A 170 -9.42 28.59 -22.45
N PHE A 171 -10.11 27.72 -21.71
CA PHE A 171 -11.38 27.99 -21.05
C PHE A 171 -11.19 28.11 -19.54
N SER A 172 -11.58 29.25 -18.98
CA SER A 172 -11.66 29.51 -17.55
C SER A 172 -13.12 29.47 -17.12
N SER A 173 -13.49 28.54 -16.23
CA SER A 173 -14.83 28.56 -15.63
C SER A 173 -15.06 29.72 -14.66
N ASN A 174 -14.02 30.42 -14.22
CA ASN A 174 -14.12 31.51 -13.23
C ASN A 174 -14.91 31.12 -11.97
N SER A 175 -14.72 29.88 -11.48
CA SER A 175 -15.49 29.29 -10.37
C SER A 175 -17.02 29.24 -10.59
N GLY A 176 -17.49 29.43 -11.81
CA GLY A 176 -18.90 29.38 -12.20
C GLY A 176 -19.40 27.98 -12.52
N THR A 177 -20.67 27.90 -12.94
CA THR A 177 -21.33 26.67 -13.36
C THR A 177 -21.56 26.69 -14.87
N VAL A 178 -21.15 25.61 -15.54
CA VAL A 178 -21.47 25.37 -16.94
C VAL A 178 -22.64 24.38 -17.04
N TYR A 179 -23.68 24.78 -17.76
CA TYR A 179 -24.84 23.97 -18.08
C TYR A 179 -24.69 23.43 -19.50
N PHE A 180 -24.78 22.12 -19.62
CA PHE A 180 -24.83 21.41 -20.89
C PHE A 180 -26.30 21.02 -21.13
N SER A 181 -26.99 21.80 -21.95
CA SER A 181 -28.46 21.91 -21.99
C SER A 181 -29.01 21.74 -23.42
N THR A 182 -28.95 20.52 -23.96
CA THR A 182 -29.42 20.26 -25.34
C THR A 182 -30.77 19.56 -25.39
N THR A 183 -31.66 20.05 -26.25
CA THR A 183 -32.81 19.31 -26.80
C THR A 183 -32.65 19.05 -28.31
N SER A 184 -31.80 19.85 -28.97
CA SER A 184 -31.37 19.72 -30.37
C SER A 184 -29.99 20.38 -30.51
N PRO A 185 -28.95 19.70 -31.01
CA PRO A 185 -28.97 18.36 -31.60
C PRO A 185 -29.29 17.25 -30.58
N ALA A 186 -29.80 16.11 -31.06
CA ALA A 186 -30.11 14.96 -30.21
C ALA A 186 -28.91 14.47 -29.38
N THR A 187 -27.68 14.73 -29.85
CA THR A 187 -26.43 14.50 -29.13
C THR A 187 -25.59 15.77 -29.12
N GLN A 188 -25.27 16.25 -27.92
CA GLN A 188 -24.31 17.32 -27.69
C GLN A 188 -22.91 16.72 -27.51
N THR A 189 -21.99 17.18 -28.34
CA THR A 189 -20.59 16.75 -28.34
C THR A 189 -19.72 17.77 -27.61
N LEU A 190 -18.87 17.26 -26.71
CA LEU A 190 -17.94 18.01 -25.88
C LEU A 190 -16.53 17.62 -26.33
N SER A 191 -15.82 18.48 -27.04
CA SER A 191 -14.55 18.15 -27.69
C SER A 191 -13.44 19.16 -27.40
N GLY A 192 -12.20 18.74 -27.68
CA GLY A 192 -11.01 19.53 -27.42
C GLY A 192 -10.51 19.40 -25.98
N THR A 193 -9.74 20.38 -25.53
CA THR A 193 -9.08 20.36 -24.21
C THR A 193 -10.09 20.67 -23.10
N MET A 194 -10.35 19.71 -22.21
CA MET A 194 -11.28 19.86 -21.07
C MET A 194 -10.64 19.46 -19.73
N THR A 195 -9.32 19.33 -19.71
CA THR A 195 -8.54 18.93 -18.53
C THR A 195 -7.72 20.09 -18.01
N GLY A 196 -7.65 20.26 -16.69
CA GLY A 196 -6.81 21.27 -16.02
C GLY A 196 -6.68 21.02 -14.52
N GLY A 197 -5.78 21.76 -13.86
CA GLY A 197 -5.42 21.54 -12.45
C GLY A 197 -4.45 20.37 -12.26
N MET A 198 -3.96 20.14 -11.02
CA MET A 198 -3.00 19.07 -10.70
C MET A 198 -3.62 17.67 -10.90
N MET A 199 -3.63 17.21 -12.15
CA MET A 199 -3.67 15.80 -12.50
C MET A 199 -2.23 15.31 -12.49
N THR A 200 -1.71 15.03 -11.29
CA THR A 200 -0.38 14.49 -10.87
C THR A 200 0.92 14.87 -11.61
N THR A 201 0.93 15.45 -12.81
CA THR A 201 2.12 15.91 -13.55
C THR A 201 1.90 17.07 -14.53
N ILE A 202 0.68 17.58 -14.78
CA ILE A 202 0.51 18.73 -15.70
C ILE A 202 -0.17 19.92 -15.00
N PRO A 203 0.61 20.93 -14.56
CA PRO A 203 0.08 22.19 -14.09
C PRO A 203 -0.29 23.08 -15.27
N THR A 204 -1.48 22.91 -15.83
CA THR A 204 -2.15 23.98 -16.57
C THR A 204 -3.47 24.29 -15.89
N ALA A 205 -3.55 25.46 -15.24
CA ALA A 205 -4.64 25.86 -14.37
C ALA A 205 -5.97 26.15 -15.10
N TRP A 206 -6.03 25.94 -16.41
CA TRP A 206 -7.11 26.43 -17.26
C TRP A 206 -7.52 25.31 -18.21
N ASN A 207 -8.84 25.15 -18.42
CA ASN A 207 -9.58 24.10 -19.16
C ASN A 207 -10.35 23.09 -18.31
N ALA A 208 -10.07 22.93 -17.02
CA ALA A 208 -10.99 22.21 -16.13
C ALA A 208 -12.26 23.04 -15.93
N PHE A 209 -13.42 22.38 -16.03
CA PHE A 209 -14.67 23.01 -15.61
C PHE A 209 -14.67 23.21 -14.10
N HIS A 210 -15.41 24.19 -13.57
CA HIS A 210 -15.64 24.25 -12.12
C HIS A 210 -16.82 23.39 -11.71
N ASN A 211 -18.04 23.94 -11.73
CA ASN A 211 -19.25 23.14 -11.57
C ASN A 211 -19.84 22.82 -12.94
N VAL A 212 -20.34 21.60 -13.12
CA VAL A 212 -21.00 21.16 -14.35
C VAL A 212 -22.37 20.60 -14.03
N GLN A 213 -23.38 21.06 -14.77
CA GLN A 213 -24.73 20.50 -14.72
C GLN A 213 -25.16 20.02 -16.10
N PHE A 214 -25.54 18.75 -16.20
CA PHE A 214 -26.16 18.18 -17.39
C PHE A 214 -27.67 18.22 -17.23
N VAL A 215 -28.32 18.86 -18.19
CA VAL A 215 -29.77 19.06 -18.24
C VAL A 215 -30.29 18.77 -19.64
N ASP A 216 -31.61 18.67 -19.77
CA ASP A 216 -32.34 18.44 -21.01
C ASP A 216 -32.06 17.10 -21.71
N SER A 217 -33.02 16.66 -22.52
CA SER A 217 -33.16 15.28 -22.98
C SER A 217 -32.12 14.80 -24.01
N GLY A 218 -31.37 15.70 -24.66
CA GLY A 218 -30.34 15.30 -25.60
C GLY A 218 -29.15 14.64 -24.91
N THR A 219 -28.58 13.61 -25.52
CA THR A 219 -27.44 12.86 -24.96
C THR A 219 -26.17 13.71 -24.95
N LYS A 220 -25.24 13.40 -24.03
CA LYS A 220 -23.99 14.14 -23.83
C LYS A 220 -22.83 13.18 -24.07
N SER A 221 -21.96 13.53 -25.02
CA SER A 221 -20.82 12.69 -25.43
C SER A 221 -19.52 13.49 -25.38
N PHE A 222 -18.49 12.88 -24.78
CA PHE A 222 -17.17 13.48 -24.68
C PHE A 222 -16.23 12.90 -25.75
N GLY A 223 -15.55 13.77 -26.49
CA GLY A 223 -14.53 13.41 -27.47
C GLY A 223 -13.11 13.31 -26.88
N ALA A 224 -12.90 13.70 -25.63
CA ALA A 224 -11.60 13.69 -24.96
C ALA A 224 -11.75 13.60 -23.44
N ASN A 225 -10.63 13.45 -22.73
CA ASN A 225 -10.57 13.50 -21.26
C ASN A 225 -11.18 14.80 -20.72
N ALA A 226 -11.79 14.75 -19.54
CA ALA A 226 -12.37 15.92 -18.89
C ALA A 226 -12.09 15.92 -17.39
N SER A 227 -12.05 17.11 -16.80
CA SER A 227 -11.92 17.29 -15.36
C SER A 227 -12.79 18.42 -14.84
N THR A 228 -13.29 18.27 -13.62
CA THR A 228 -13.88 19.36 -12.85
C THR A 228 -13.03 19.69 -11.63
N THR A 229 -12.91 20.97 -11.32
CA THR A 229 -12.43 21.40 -10.02
C THR A 229 -13.55 21.29 -8.99
N GLY A 230 -14.79 21.64 -9.34
CA GLY A 230 -15.99 21.54 -8.51
C GLY A 230 -16.84 20.30 -8.82
N SER A 231 -18.16 20.42 -8.66
CA SER A 231 -19.10 19.30 -8.65
C SER A 231 -19.68 18.97 -10.03
N ILE A 232 -20.07 17.71 -10.22
CA ILE A 232 -20.86 17.25 -11.37
C ILE A 232 -22.27 16.91 -10.90
N THR A 233 -23.28 17.40 -11.62
CA THR A 233 -24.68 17.03 -11.41
C THR A 233 -25.32 16.61 -12.72
N ILE A 234 -25.86 15.40 -12.77
CA ILE A 234 -26.70 14.92 -13.87
C ILE A 234 -28.15 15.03 -13.39
N GLN A 235 -28.89 15.99 -13.92
CA GLN A 235 -30.27 16.24 -13.50
C GLN A 235 -31.21 15.14 -14.00
N SER A 236 -32.35 14.98 -13.30
CA SER A 236 -33.44 14.18 -13.82
C SER A 236 -33.94 14.74 -15.15
N GLY A 237 -34.27 13.87 -16.10
CA GLY A 237 -34.66 14.27 -17.45
C GLY A 237 -33.50 14.67 -18.37
N SER A 238 -32.25 14.71 -17.88
CA SER A 238 -31.08 14.79 -18.77
C SER A 238 -31.02 13.54 -19.65
N GLY A 239 -30.67 13.73 -20.92
CA GLY A 239 -30.21 12.63 -21.77
C GLY A 239 -28.98 11.95 -21.18
N ALA A 240 -28.70 10.72 -21.62
CA ALA A 240 -27.59 9.93 -21.11
C ALA A 240 -26.25 10.67 -21.27
N VAL A 241 -25.45 10.68 -20.20
CA VAL A 241 -24.10 11.26 -20.16
C VAL A 241 -23.08 10.13 -20.28
N THR A 242 -22.47 9.99 -21.46
CA THR A 242 -21.41 9.01 -21.66
C THR A 242 -20.09 9.57 -21.15
N ALA A 243 -19.45 8.86 -20.23
CA ALA A 243 -18.20 9.30 -19.62
C ALA A 243 -17.07 9.41 -20.67
N PRO A 244 -16.15 10.37 -20.50
CA PRO A 244 -14.91 10.41 -21.28
C PRO A 244 -13.99 9.23 -20.95
N PRO A 245 -12.93 8.98 -21.73
CA PRO A 245 -11.91 7.99 -21.39
C PRO A 245 -11.26 8.23 -20.01
N LEU A 246 -11.22 9.48 -19.56
CA LEU A 246 -10.85 9.86 -18.21
C LEU A 246 -11.70 11.01 -17.71
N LEU A 247 -12.32 10.85 -16.54
CA LEU A 247 -13.08 11.88 -15.84
C LEU A 247 -12.48 12.11 -14.46
N SER A 248 -11.96 13.30 -14.19
CA SER A 248 -11.52 13.66 -12.83
C SER A 248 -12.50 14.63 -12.17
N ILE A 249 -12.95 14.30 -10.95
CA ILE A 249 -13.95 15.08 -10.22
C ILE A 249 -13.32 15.61 -8.94
N GLY A 250 -13.30 16.94 -8.79
CA GLY A 250 -12.77 17.61 -7.60
C GLY A 250 -13.80 17.97 -6.53
N GLY A 251 -15.08 18.04 -6.87
CA GLY A 251 -16.19 18.27 -5.94
C GLY A 251 -17.08 17.04 -5.77
N ASN A 252 -18.37 17.27 -5.49
CA ASN A 252 -19.35 16.19 -5.34
C ASN A 252 -19.80 15.64 -6.69
N TYR A 253 -20.36 14.44 -6.67
CA TYR A 253 -21.02 13.83 -7.83
C TYR A 253 -22.45 13.46 -7.46
N THR A 254 -23.40 13.91 -8.27
CA THR A 254 -24.82 13.60 -8.10
C THR A 254 -25.39 13.14 -9.43
N ASN A 255 -25.96 11.93 -9.47
CA ASN A 255 -26.61 11.40 -10.65
C ASN A 255 -28.10 11.09 -10.41
N SER A 256 -28.96 11.99 -10.86
CA SER A 256 -30.42 11.79 -10.91
C SER A 256 -30.92 11.42 -12.31
N GLY A 257 -30.01 11.27 -13.28
CA GLY A 257 -30.30 10.84 -14.65
C GLY A 257 -29.61 9.51 -14.99
N THR A 258 -29.06 9.41 -16.20
CA THR A 258 -28.28 8.25 -16.65
C THR A 258 -26.85 8.66 -16.94
N PHE A 259 -25.91 8.08 -16.20
CA PHE A 259 -24.49 8.05 -16.53
C PHE A 259 -24.20 6.76 -17.28
N THR A 260 -23.37 6.79 -18.31
CA THR A 260 -22.90 5.62 -19.05
C THR A 260 -21.38 5.63 -19.00
N ALA A 261 -20.74 4.67 -18.32
CA ALA A 261 -19.30 4.73 -18.05
C ALA A 261 -18.39 4.67 -19.29
N GLY A 262 -18.90 4.24 -20.45
CA GLY A 262 -18.10 4.09 -21.67
C GLY A 262 -16.90 3.16 -21.42
N THR A 263 -15.72 3.59 -21.84
CA THR A 263 -14.45 2.85 -21.67
C THR A 263 -13.55 3.42 -20.58
N GLY A 264 -13.96 4.51 -19.91
CA GLY A 264 -13.04 5.33 -19.13
C GLY A 264 -12.93 5.03 -17.64
N THR A 265 -12.02 5.76 -16.98
CA THR A 265 -11.83 5.75 -15.52
C THR A 265 -12.32 7.05 -14.90
N VAL A 266 -13.07 6.94 -13.81
CA VAL A 266 -13.46 8.09 -12.97
C VAL A 266 -12.48 8.22 -11.80
N TYR A 267 -11.95 9.42 -11.59
CA TYR A 267 -11.05 9.76 -10.49
C TYR A 267 -11.73 10.73 -9.52
N LEU A 268 -11.74 10.38 -8.24
CA LEU A 268 -12.22 11.23 -7.15
C LEU A 268 -11.02 11.83 -6.43
N ASN A 269 -10.69 13.10 -6.72
CA ASN A 269 -9.45 13.73 -6.27
C ASN A 269 -9.62 14.78 -5.15
N GLY A 270 -10.85 15.19 -4.83
CA GLY A 270 -11.15 16.14 -3.75
C GLY A 270 -10.57 17.54 -3.92
N TYR A 271 -10.19 17.95 -5.14
CA TYR A 271 -9.42 19.18 -5.38
C TYR A 271 -10.11 20.46 -4.87
N ALA A 272 -11.40 20.69 -5.17
CA ALA A 272 -12.07 21.93 -4.76
C ALA A 272 -12.28 22.00 -3.25
N THR A 273 -12.60 20.87 -2.64
CA THR A 273 -13.15 20.87 -1.30
C THR A 273 -12.02 20.78 -0.27
N ARG A 274 -10.86 20.18 -0.63
CA ARG A 274 -9.82 19.73 0.32
C ARG A 274 -10.42 19.01 1.55
N THR A 275 -11.62 18.48 1.37
CA THR A 275 -12.53 17.91 2.37
C THR A 275 -13.32 16.79 1.68
N ALA A 276 -14.22 16.13 2.41
CA ALA A 276 -14.91 14.95 1.91
C ALA A 276 -15.72 15.22 0.63
N GLN A 277 -15.64 14.32 -0.34
CA GLN A 277 -16.53 14.27 -1.50
C GLN A 277 -17.72 13.38 -1.21
N THR A 278 -18.92 13.81 -1.63
CA THR A 278 -20.13 13.00 -1.54
C THR A 278 -20.59 12.57 -2.94
N LEU A 279 -20.84 11.27 -3.08
CA LEU A 279 -21.38 10.63 -4.26
C LEU A 279 -22.82 10.20 -3.97
N SER A 280 -23.77 10.70 -4.75
CA SER A 280 -25.21 10.46 -4.54
C SER A 280 -25.97 10.14 -5.82
N GLY A 281 -27.16 9.54 -5.66
CA GLY A 281 -28.02 9.14 -6.76
C GLY A 281 -27.67 7.75 -7.32
N THR A 282 -28.01 7.52 -8.58
CA THR A 282 -27.86 6.20 -9.22
C THR A 282 -26.42 5.98 -9.66
N MET A 283 -25.76 4.96 -9.11
CA MET A 283 -24.38 4.55 -9.44
C MET A 283 -24.27 3.05 -9.69
N THR A 284 -25.41 2.44 -10.04
CA THR A 284 -25.55 1.00 -10.27
C THR A 284 -26.25 0.72 -11.59
N GLY A 285 -26.26 -0.55 -12.02
CA GLY A 285 -26.89 -0.96 -13.27
C GLY A 285 -26.23 -0.27 -14.47
N THR A 286 -27.04 0.39 -15.31
CA THR A 286 -26.54 1.14 -16.48
C THR A 286 -25.64 2.32 -16.09
N SER A 287 -25.77 2.85 -14.87
CA SER A 287 -24.92 3.91 -14.31
C SER A 287 -23.84 3.41 -13.37
N ALA A 288 -23.53 2.12 -13.40
CA ALA A 288 -22.29 1.61 -12.84
C ALA A 288 -21.08 2.34 -13.46
N PHE A 289 -20.08 2.62 -12.64
CA PHE A 289 -18.78 3.05 -13.16
C PHE A 289 -18.11 1.88 -13.90
N ARG A 290 -17.20 2.18 -14.82
CA ARG A 290 -16.33 1.14 -15.39
C ARG A 290 -15.17 0.93 -14.42
N ASP A 291 -14.22 1.85 -14.42
CA ASP A 291 -13.17 1.91 -13.41
C ASP A 291 -13.37 3.15 -12.53
N LEU A 292 -13.14 2.99 -11.23
CA LEU A 292 -13.23 4.06 -10.24
C LEU A 292 -11.94 4.11 -9.44
N THR A 293 -11.34 5.28 -9.29
CA THR A 293 -10.14 5.49 -8.47
C THR A 293 -10.35 6.61 -7.49
N ILE A 294 -10.17 6.33 -6.19
CA ILE A 294 -10.13 7.36 -5.16
C ILE A 294 -8.68 7.81 -4.98
N LEU A 295 -8.45 9.11 -5.15
CA LEU A 295 -7.19 9.81 -4.86
C LEU A 295 -7.35 10.81 -3.70
N ASN A 296 -8.59 11.14 -3.30
CA ASN A 296 -8.86 12.07 -2.24
C ASN A 296 -8.37 11.50 -0.89
N THR A 297 -7.44 12.20 -0.24
CA THR A 297 -6.88 11.86 1.07
C THR A 297 -7.29 12.86 2.17
N SER A 298 -8.33 13.67 1.94
CA SER A 298 -8.76 14.72 2.88
C SER A 298 -9.30 14.21 4.23
N GLY A 299 -9.61 12.92 4.32
CA GLY A 299 -10.19 12.28 5.49
C GLY A 299 -9.14 11.58 6.35
N THR A 300 -9.30 11.63 7.67
CA THR A 300 -8.43 10.92 8.63
C THR A 300 -8.82 9.44 8.80
N GLY A 301 -9.95 9.02 8.22
CA GLY A 301 -10.37 7.63 8.04
C GLY A 301 -10.84 6.88 9.30
N GLY A 302 -10.36 7.23 10.49
CA GLY A 302 -10.56 6.46 11.73
C GLY A 302 -12.01 6.37 12.24
N GLY A 303 -12.75 7.48 12.28
CA GLY A 303 -14.12 7.57 12.84
C GLY A 303 -15.22 7.78 11.79
N VAL A 304 -16.48 7.48 12.10
CA VAL A 304 -17.62 7.74 11.19
C VAL A 304 -17.71 9.23 10.89
N GLY A 305 -17.70 9.60 9.60
CA GLY A 305 -17.73 11.01 9.16
C GLY A 305 -16.35 11.62 8.90
N ALA A 306 -15.27 10.86 9.10
CA ALA A 306 -13.90 11.27 8.81
C ALA A 306 -13.37 10.76 7.46
N GLN A 307 -14.25 10.29 6.57
CA GLN A 307 -13.86 9.68 5.29
C GLN A 307 -13.69 10.75 4.20
N SER A 308 -12.74 10.54 3.28
CA SER A 308 -12.51 11.44 2.15
C SER A 308 -13.56 11.28 1.04
N VAL A 309 -14.18 10.11 0.93
CA VAL A 309 -15.29 9.85 0.00
C VAL A 309 -16.46 9.24 0.76
N VAL A 310 -17.66 9.77 0.51
CA VAL A 310 -18.92 9.29 1.06
C VAL A 310 -19.82 8.84 -0.06
N PHE A 311 -20.11 7.55 -0.13
CA PHE A 311 -21.17 7.00 -0.98
C PHE A 311 -22.49 7.09 -0.22
N ALA A 312 -23.38 8.00 -0.63
CA ALA A 312 -24.71 8.16 -0.04
C ALA A 312 -25.69 7.07 -0.50
N ASN A 313 -25.40 6.42 -1.64
CA ASN A 313 -26.14 5.31 -2.21
C ASN A 313 -25.18 4.19 -2.59
N ALA A 314 -25.71 2.99 -2.85
CA ALA A 314 -24.92 1.89 -3.37
C ALA A 314 -24.24 2.29 -4.70
N ALA A 315 -23.00 1.85 -4.87
CA ALA A 315 -22.23 2.07 -6.08
C ALA A 315 -21.73 0.73 -6.63
N SER A 316 -21.50 0.67 -7.93
CA SER A 316 -20.89 -0.49 -8.55
C SER A 316 -19.87 -0.14 -9.63
N THR A 317 -18.91 -1.04 -9.82
CA THR A 317 -17.96 -1.01 -10.94
C THR A 317 -18.10 -2.25 -11.80
N THR A 318 -18.05 -2.10 -13.12
CA THR A 318 -17.91 -3.23 -14.06
C THR A 318 -16.44 -3.61 -14.28
N GLY A 319 -15.50 -2.72 -13.97
CA GLY A 319 -14.06 -2.93 -13.92
C GLY A 319 -13.51 -2.80 -12.50
N LEU A 320 -12.37 -2.14 -12.35
CA LEU A 320 -11.60 -2.06 -11.11
C LEU A 320 -12.01 -0.85 -10.25
N PHE A 321 -12.25 -1.10 -8.97
CA PHE A 321 -12.31 -0.05 -7.95
C PHE A 321 -10.99 0.05 -7.19
N THR A 322 -10.29 1.17 -7.36
CA THR A 322 -8.96 1.41 -6.79
C THR A 322 -9.00 2.45 -5.66
N MET A 323 -8.32 2.14 -4.56
CA MET A 323 -8.05 3.05 -3.45
C MET A 323 -6.56 3.01 -3.12
N VAL A 324 -5.92 4.19 -3.09
CA VAL A 324 -4.48 4.33 -2.78
C VAL A 324 -4.25 4.66 -1.30
N ALA A 325 -3.00 4.59 -0.85
CA ALA A 325 -2.62 4.90 0.52
C ALA A 325 -3.20 6.25 1.01
N SER A 326 -3.61 6.27 2.28
CA SER A 326 -4.26 7.40 2.95
C SER A 326 -5.67 7.77 2.45
N THR A 327 -6.27 7.02 1.53
CA THR A 327 -7.67 7.27 1.10
C THR A 327 -8.68 6.61 2.04
N SER A 328 -9.91 7.13 2.08
CA SER A 328 -10.96 6.58 2.93
C SER A 328 -12.35 6.70 2.31
N ALA A 329 -13.18 5.66 2.49
CA ALA A 329 -14.53 5.60 1.95
C ALA A 329 -15.56 5.21 3.01
N ARG A 330 -16.71 5.90 2.99
CA ARG A 330 -17.90 5.58 3.79
C ARG A 330 -19.00 5.04 2.88
N PHE A 331 -19.60 3.92 3.26
CA PHE A 331 -20.70 3.28 2.54
C PHE A 331 -21.98 3.28 3.36
N THR A 332 -23.12 3.37 2.69
CA THR A 332 -24.43 3.30 3.32
C THR A 332 -24.65 1.94 4.00
N SER A 333 -24.98 1.98 5.28
CA SER A 333 -25.31 0.81 6.12
C SER A 333 -26.68 0.22 5.80
N GLY A 334 -26.89 -1.06 6.10
CA GLY A 334 -28.19 -1.73 5.96
C GLY A 334 -28.34 -2.49 4.63
N SER A 335 -29.55 -2.49 4.05
CA SER A 335 -29.87 -3.33 2.87
C SER A 335 -29.21 -2.87 1.55
N ALA A 336 -28.59 -1.69 1.52
CA ALA A 336 -27.86 -1.22 0.35
C ALA A 336 -26.56 -2.02 0.17
N THR A 337 -26.36 -2.61 -1.01
CA THR A 337 -25.19 -3.43 -1.33
C THR A 337 -24.41 -2.80 -2.49
N SER A 338 -23.15 -2.45 -2.25
CA SER A 338 -22.23 -2.02 -3.31
C SER A 338 -21.58 -3.24 -3.96
N SER A 339 -21.37 -3.21 -5.28
CA SER A 339 -20.87 -4.36 -6.04
C SER A 339 -19.70 -3.97 -6.93
N PHE A 340 -18.53 -4.54 -6.67
CA PHE A 340 -17.31 -4.21 -7.40
C PHE A 340 -16.77 -5.46 -8.10
N ASN A 341 -16.70 -5.40 -9.43
CA ASN A 341 -16.23 -6.53 -10.23
C ASN A 341 -14.78 -6.90 -9.85
N GLY A 342 -13.93 -5.92 -9.57
CA GLY A 342 -12.63 -6.11 -8.94
C GLY A 342 -12.29 -4.95 -7.99
N ILE A 343 -11.45 -5.22 -7.00
CA ILE A 343 -10.99 -4.27 -5.99
C ILE A 343 -9.46 -4.26 -5.89
N SER A 344 -8.89 -3.07 -5.81
CA SER A 344 -7.47 -2.82 -5.51
C SER A 344 -7.38 -1.77 -4.42
N TRP A 345 -7.30 -2.21 -3.16
CA TRP A 345 -7.30 -1.36 -1.98
C TRP A 345 -5.99 -1.54 -1.24
N ASN A 346 -5.02 -0.70 -1.56
CA ASN A 346 -3.65 -0.88 -1.11
C ASN A 346 -3.15 0.36 -0.38
N GLY A 347 -3.05 0.23 0.94
CA GLY A 347 -2.44 1.22 1.83
C GLY A 347 -0.96 0.95 2.10
N SER A 348 -0.46 1.59 3.15
CA SER A 348 0.83 1.29 3.75
C SER A 348 0.72 1.24 5.27
N ALA A 349 1.76 0.77 5.97
CA ALA A 349 1.77 0.66 7.43
C ALA A 349 1.45 1.99 8.15
N SER A 350 1.87 3.14 7.60
CA SER A 350 1.61 4.47 8.14
C SER A 350 0.41 5.18 7.51
N SER A 351 -0.14 4.63 6.42
CA SER A 351 -1.16 5.29 5.61
C SER A 351 -2.14 4.26 5.06
N PRO A 352 -2.93 3.62 5.93
CA PRO A 352 -3.85 2.58 5.51
C PRO A 352 -4.99 3.15 4.65
N VAL A 353 -5.73 2.26 4.00
CA VAL A 353 -7.01 2.58 3.36
C VAL A 353 -8.13 2.32 4.36
N TRP A 354 -9.01 3.29 4.60
CA TRP A 354 -10.12 3.10 5.55
C TRP A 354 -11.45 2.87 4.87
N LEU A 355 -12.15 1.82 5.29
CA LEU A 355 -13.50 1.47 4.84
C LEU A 355 -14.43 1.47 6.05
N ARG A 356 -15.53 2.23 5.98
CA ARG A 356 -16.47 2.41 7.10
C ARG A 356 -17.92 2.30 6.67
N SER A 357 -18.72 1.75 7.56
CA SER A 357 -20.17 1.90 7.53
C SER A 357 -20.60 3.34 7.84
N SER A 358 -21.74 3.78 7.29
CA SER A 358 -22.38 5.04 7.63
C SER A 358 -23.00 5.06 9.03
N SER A 359 -23.24 3.88 9.63
CA SER A 359 -23.79 3.74 10.98
C SER A 359 -23.01 2.68 11.76
N GLY A 360 -22.51 3.03 12.94
CA GLY A 360 -21.75 2.11 13.77
C GLY A 360 -22.57 0.89 14.19
N GLY A 361 -21.98 -0.30 14.11
CA GLY A 361 -22.62 -1.57 14.46
C GLY A 361 -23.65 -2.07 13.44
N THR A 362 -23.90 -1.35 12.35
CA THR A 362 -24.75 -1.82 11.24
C THR A 362 -23.88 -2.04 10.00
N PRO A 363 -23.76 -3.27 9.49
CA PRO A 363 -22.88 -3.52 8.35
C PRO A 363 -23.31 -2.77 7.08
N TRP A 364 -22.34 -2.39 6.24
CA TRP A 364 -22.58 -2.04 4.84
C TRP A 364 -22.40 -3.30 3.97
N GLY A 365 -23.24 -3.45 2.94
CA GLY A 365 -23.19 -4.60 2.03
C GLY A 365 -22.13 -4.45 0.95
N LEU A 366 -21.36 -5.52 0.72
CA LEU A 366 -20.32 -5.60 -0.30
C LEU A 366 -20.44 -6.91 -1.11
N VAL A 367 -20.35 -6.79 -2.42
CA VAL A 367 -20.11 -7.90 -3.34
C VAL A 367 -18.79 -7.62 -4.08
N ALA A 368 -17.80 -8.48 -3.89
CA ALA A 368 -16.54 -8.46 -4.63
C ALA A 368 -16.28 -9.85 -5.23
N THR A 369 -16.08 -9.97 -6.55
CA THR A 369 -16.19 -11.28 -7.23
C THR A 369 -14.98 -11.70 -8.05
N ASN A 370 -14.11 -10.79 -8.51
CA ASN A 370 -12.93 -11.15 -9.31
C ASN A 370 -11.63 -10.70 -8.65
N THR A 371 -10.84 -9.85 -9.30
CA THR A 371 -9.53 -9.39 -8.80
C THR A 371 -9.68 -8.78 -7.41
N GLN A 372 -8.91 -9.29 -6.46
CA GLN A 372 -8.82 -8.75 -5.11
C GLN A 372 -7.35 -8.55 -4.76
N ALA A 373 -6.93 -7.28 -4.68
CA ALA A 373 -5.62 -6.89 -4.20
C ALA A 373 -5.82 -5.96 -3.00
N VAL A 374 -5.83 -6.54 -1.79
CA VAL A 374 -6.22 -5.83 -0.57
C VAL A 374 -5.11 -5.93 0.47
N SER A 375 -4.48 -4.80 0.78
CA SER A 375 -3.41 -4.73 1.77
C SER A 375 -3.45 -3.42 2.56
N TYR A 376 -3.04 -3.50 3.83
CA TYR A 376 -3.03 -2.35 4.75
C TYR A 376 -4.37 -1.59 4.76
N VAL A 377 -5.48 -2.33 4.74
CA VAL A 377 -6.81 -1.75 4.92
C VAL A 377 -7.21 -1.79 6.39
N ASN A 378 -8.00 -0.81 6.81
CA ASN A 378 -8.66 -0.82 8.09
C ASN A 378 -10.17 -0.77 7.84
N VAL A 379 -10.88 -1.84 8.21
CA VAL A 379 -12.29 -2.04 7.87
C VAL A 379 -13.13 -2.14 9.14
N LYS A 380 -14.32 -1.56 9.11
CA LYS A 380 -15.31 -1.70 10.18
C LYS A 380 -16.71 -1.87 9.62
N ASP A 381 -17.48 -2.75 10.27
CA ASP A 381 -18.90 -2.97 10.01
C ASP A 381 -19.18 -3.28 8.52
N SER A 382 -18.54 -4.31 7.95
CA SER A 382 -18.68 -4.70 6.53
C SER A 382 -19.21 -6.13 6.36
N TYR A 383 -20.19 -6.32 5.48
CA TYR A 383 -20.71 -7.65 5.12
C TYR A 383 -20.38 -7.99 3.66
N ALA A 384 -19.34 -8.80 3.44
CA ALA A 384 -18.85 -9.16 2.11
C ALA A 384 -19.34 -10.53 1.59
N CYS A 385 -20.15 -11.25 2.37
CA CYS A 385 -20.47 -12.66 2.10
C CYS A 385 -21.35 -12.93 0.87
N ALA A 386 -21.87 -11.88 0.23
CA ALA A 386 -22.58 -12.02 -1.04
C ALA A 386 -21.62 -12.13 -2.25
N GLY A 387 -20.33 -11.83 -2.07
CA GLY A 387 -19.26 -12.10 -3.03
C GLY A 387 -18.28 -13.15 -2.52
N ASN A 388 -17.04 -13.11 -3.02
CA ASN A 388 -15.94 -13.90 -2.50
C ASN A 388 -15.48 -13.36 -1.14
N SER A 389 -14.94 -14.24 -0.29
CA SER A 389 -14.25 -13.79 0.92
C SER A 389 -13.04 -12.93 0.54
N ILE A 390 -12.80 -11.88 1.35
CA ILE A 390 -11.77 -10.89 1.09
C ILE A 390 -10.56 -11.16 1.98
N ASP A 391 -9.46 -11.57 1.37
CA ASP A 391 -8.19 -11.77 2.05
C ASP A 391 -7.45 -10.43 2.16
N VAL A 392 -7.09 -10.07 3.39
CA VAL A 392 -6.44 -8.81 3.71
C VAL A 392 -5.06 -9.07 4.27
N THR A 393 -4.03 -8.59 3.58
CA THR A 393 -2.65 -8.64 4.09
C THR A 393 -2.31 -7.40 4.91
N ASN A 394 -1.75 -7.56 6.11
CA ASN A 394 -1.29 -6.46 6.97
C ASN A 394 -2.39 -5.42 7.29
N GLY A 395 -3.66 -5.82 7.28
CA GLY A 395 -4.78 -4.94 7.60
C GLY A 395 -5.21 -5.00 9.06
N THR A 396 -6.17 -4.15 9.40
CA THR A 396 -6.76 -4.05 10.74
C THR A 396 -8.26 -4.34 10.67
N ASP A 397 -8.69 -5.35 11.41
CA ASP A 397 -10.10 -5.58 11.70
C ASP A 397 -10.54 -4.66 12.84
N SER A 398 -11.38 -3.66 12.56
CA SER A 398 -11.94 -2.76 13.59
C SER A 398 -13.30 -3.23 14.11
N GLY A 399 -13.69 -4.48 13.83
CA GLY A 399 -14.90 -5.14 14.30
C GLY A 399 -16.06 -5.09 13.30
N GLY A 400 -16.98 -6.04 13.43
CA GLY A 400 -18.23 -6.10 12.65
C GLY A 400 -18.05 -6.51 11.19
N ASN A 401 -16.95 -7.20 10.84
CA ASN A 401 -16.65 -7.60 9.48
C ASN A 401 -16.98 -9.09 9.25
N ASN A 402 -17.72 -9.41 8.17
CA ASN A 402 -18.10 -10.77 7.78
C ASN A 402 -17.55 -11.10 6.38
N CYS A 403 -17.01 -12.31 6.23
CA CYS A 403 -16.30 -12.78 5.02
C CYS A 403 -15.07 -11.94 4.67
N TRP A 404 -14.35 -11.53 5.71
CA TRP A 404 -13.05 -10.88 5.65
C TRP A 404 -12.04 -11.74 6.40
N ASN A 405 -10.91 -12.07 5.77
CA ASN A 405 -9.82 -12.83 6.38
C ASN A 405 -8.62 -11.90 6.56
N PHE A 406 -8.37 -11.46 7.80
CA PHE A 406 -7.20 -10.63 8.12
C PHE A 406 -5.97 -11.52 8.32
N LEU A 407 -5.17 -11.62 7.27
CA LEU A 407 -4.00 -12.47 7.22
C LEU A 407 -2.83 -11.79 7.93
N SER A 408 -2.20 -12.53 8.83
CA SER A 408 -0.90 -12.17 9.42
C SER A 408 0.16 -13.19 9.00
N PHE A 409 1.42 -12.77 8.98
CA PHE A 409 2.54 -13.60 8.57
C PHE A 409 3.58 -13.65 9.67
N LEU A 410 4.15 -14.84 9.89
CA LEU A 410 5.17 -15.09 10.90
C LEU A 410 6.51 -15.35 10.22
N THR A 411 7.58 -14.98 10.93
CA THR A 411 8.96 -15.32 10.56
C THR A 411 9.56 -16.24 11.61
N PHE A 412 10.21 -17.30 11.13
CA PHE A 412 10.98 -18.23 11.95
C PHE A 412 12.45 -18.00 11.64
N SER A 413 13.29 -17.91 12.68
CA SER A 413 14.73 -17.67 12.48
C SER A 413 15.57 -18.18 13.63
N GLY A 414 16.84 -18.46 13.32
CA GLY A 414 17.84 -18.90 14.27
C GLY A 414 19.24 -18.92 13.63
N ARG A 415 20.18 -19.50 14.35
CA ARG A 415 21.55 -19.76 13.90
C ARG A 415 21.94 -21.21 14.07
N ILE A 416 22.85 -21.68 13.22
CA ILE A 416 23.51 -22.98 13.37
C ILE A 416 24.86 -22.80 14.06
N TYR A 417 25.15 -23.68 15.02
CA TYR A 417 26.42 -23.76 15.72
C TYR A 417 27.07 -25.13 15.54
N THR A 418 28.40 -25.14 15.54
CA THR A 418 29.22 -26.35 15.47
C THR A 418 29.47 -26.99 16.84
N ASP A 419 29.05 -26.31 17.91
CA ASP A 419 29.12 -26.71 19.31
C ASP A 419 27.86 -26.22 20.08
N GLU A 420 27.90 -26.24 21.42
CA GLU A 420 26.84 -25.80 22.34
C GLU A 420 26.62 -24.26 22.31
N GLY A 421 26.22 -23.72 21.16
CA GLY A 421 25.78 -22.33 21.04
C GLY A 421 26.88 -21.26 21.07
N VAL A 422 28.15 -21.63 20.86
CA VAL A 422 29.28 -20.70 20.90
C VAL A 422 29.85 -20.44 19.51
N THR A 423 30.31 -21.48 18.83
CA THR A 423 30.97 -21.39 17.52
C THR A 423 29.95 -21.48 16.40
N GLN A 424 29.52 -20.33 15.90
CA GLN A 424 28.61 -20.22 14.75
C GLN A 424 29.19 -20.91 13.51
N LEU A 425 28.31 -21.52 12.71
CA LEU A 425 28.69 -22.12 11.45
C LEU A 425 29.18 -21.04 10.48
N THR A 426 30.41 -21.18 9.97
CA THR A 426 31.04 -20.19 9.09
C THR A 426 30.79 -20.45 7.60
N THR A 427 30.01 -21.48 7.26
CA THR A 427 29.64 -21.83 5.88
C THR A 427 28.15 -21.65 5.64
N ALA A 428 27.77 -21.08 4.51
CA ALA A 428 26.38 -21.02 4.05
C ALA A 428 25.95 -22.35 3.38
N GLY A 429 24.67 -22.45 3.00
CA GLY A 429 24.15 -23.58 2.20
C GLY A 429 23.72 -24.83 2.97
N LYS A 430 23.68 -24.86 4.31
CA LYS A 430 23.00 -25.95 5.02
C LYS A 430 21.49 -25.84 4.81
N THR A 431 20.85 -26.92 4.38
CA THR A 431 19.39 -27.00 4.27
C THR A 431 18.78 -27.11 5.66
N ILE A 432 17.81 -26.26 5.95
CA ILE A 432 17.05 -26.27 7.20
C ILE A 432 15.60 -26.53 6.87
N ARG A 433 15.02 -27.54 7.51
CA ARG A 433 13.58 -27.80 7.44
C ARG A 433 12.92 -27.40 8.74
N VAL A 434 11.72 -26.86 8.61
CA VAL A 434 10.88 -26.47 9.75
C VAL A 434 9.49 -27.05 9.55
N ARG A 435 9.04 -27.83 10.52
CA ARG A 435 7.69 -28.40 10.58
C ARG A 435 6.87 -27.63 11.62
N VAL A 436 5.67 -27.21 11.23
CA VAL A 436 4.83 -26.29 12.01
C VAL A 436 3.39 -26.79 12.04
N GLY A 437 2.81 -27.01 13.22
CA GLY A 437 1.36 -27.28 13.36
C GLY A 437 1.02 -28.56 14.14
N THR A 438 -0.14 -29.17 13.89
CA THR A 438 -0.58 -30.42 14.58
C THR A 438 -0.97 -31.48 13.55
N THR A 439 -2.26 -31.61 13.23
CA THR A 439 -2.81 -32.68 12.38
C THR A 439 -2.52 -32.49 10.89
N THR A 440 -2.44 -31.25 10.41
CA THR A 440 -1.98 -30.91 9.05
C THR A 440 -0.83 -29.92 9.19
N ALA A 441 0.38 -30.45 9.34
CA ALA A 441 1.56 -29.63 9.55
C ALA A 441 2.03 -28.99 8.25
N GLY A 442 2.43 -27.72 8.31
CA GLY A 442 3.21 -27.09 7.25
C GLY A 442 4.66 -27.55 7.34
N LEU A 443 5.23 -27.95 6.21
CA LEU A 443 6.65 -28.25 6.06
C LEU A 443 7.29 -27.16 5.21
N PHE A 444 8.29 -26.49 5.76
CA PHE A 444 9.00 -25.39 5.13
C PHE A 444 10.48 -25.71 5.06
N ALA A 445 11.17 -25.13 4.09
CA ALA A 445 12.61 -25.28 3.93
C ALA A 445 13.27 -23.93 3.64
N THR A 446 14.51 -23.79 4.07
CA THR A 446 15.40 -22.68 3.74
C THR A 446 16.84 -23.18 3.71
N SER A 447 17.79 -22.29 3.42
CA SER A 447 19.21 -22.56 3.64
C SER A 447 19.83 -21.49 4.52
N THR A 448 20.94 -21.80 5.19
CA THR A 448 21.71 -20.76 5.88
C THR A 448 22.18 -19.71 4.88
N ILE A 449 21.80 -18.46 5.13
CA ILE A 449 21.85 -17.33 4.17
C ILE A 449 23.22 -16.63 4.20
N ALA A 450 23.98 -16.79 5.28
CA ALA A 450 25.27 -16.15 5.47
C ALA A 450 26.30 -17.06 6.15
N ALA A 451 27.58 -16.72 6.02
CA ALA A 451 28.74 -17.35 6.67
C ALA A 451 28.80 -17.08 8.20
N ASN A 452 27.65 -17.19 8.87
CA ASN A 452 27.47 -17.03 10.32
C ASN A 452 26.32 -17.90 10.86
N GLY A 453 25.92 -18.92 10.09
CA GLY A 453 24.90 -19.90 10.44
C GLY A 453 23.47 -19.37 10.45
N PHE A 454 23.22 -18.09 10.09
CA PHE A 454 21.89 -17.51 10.15
C PHE A 454 20.95 -18.13 9.10
N TRP A 455 19.73 -18.44 9.51
CA TRP A 455 18.66 -18.92 8.65
C TRP A 455 17.33 -18.26 9.04
N GLN A 456 16.45 -18.11 8.05
CA GLN A 456 15.07 -17.66 8.29
C GLN A 456 14.09 -18.22 7.27
N ILE A 457 12.83 -18.31 7.69
CA ILE A 457 11.66 -18.61 6.87
C ILE A 457 10.63 -17.49 7.12
N PRO A 458 10.58 -16.46 6.28
CA PRO A 458 9.57 -15.42 6.36
C PRO A 458 8.25 -15.87 5.69
N GLY A 459 7.16 -15.14 5.95
CA GLY A 459 5.92 -15.31 5.20
C GLY A 459 5.11 -16.55 5.56
N ILE A 460 5.31 -17.14 6.74
CA ILE A 460 4.48 -18.26 7.18
C ILE A 460 3.10 -17.73 7.54
N LEU A 461 2.09 -18.11 6.75
CA LEU A 461 0.72 -17.63 6.90
C LEU A 461 0.13 -18.07 8.25
N ASN A 462 -0.37 -17.10 9.00
CA ASN A 462 -1.19 -17.31 10.19
C ASN A 462 -2.66 -17.03 9.87
N ASN A 463 -3.37 -18.08 9.48
CA ASN A 463 -4.79 -18.04 9.15
C ASN A 463 -5.69 -18.38 10.36
N GLY A 464 -5.40 -17.83 11.55
CA GLY A 464 -6.10 -18.18 12.81
C GLY A 464 -5.79 -19.58 13.35
N SER A 465 -5.16 -20.42 12.52
CA SER A 465 -4.54 -21.69 12.90
C SER A 465 -3.13 -21.49 13.45
N TRP A 466 -2.85 -20.43 14.19
CA TRP A 466 -1.62 -20.27 15.00
C TRP A 466 -2.01 -19.96 16.45
N GLY A 467 -1.23 -20.39 17.44
CA GLY A 467 -1.61 -20.29 18.85
C GLY A 467 -0.58 -20.86 19.82
N ALA A 468 -0.71 -20.46 21.08
CA ALA A 468 0.18 -20.89 22.14
C ALA A 468 0.19 -22.42 22.27
N GLY A 469 1.36 -23.01 22.52
CA GLY A 469 1.55 -24.46 22.64
C GLY A 469 1.72 -25.20 21.31
N ARG A 470 1.67 -24.52 20.15
CA ARG A 470 1.86 -25.19 18.86
C ARG A 470 3.28 -25.72 18.67
N PRO A 471 3.47 -27.02 18.35
CA PRO A 471 4.80 -27.59 18.21
C PRO A 471 5.46 -27.18 16.89
N VAL A 472 6.75 -26.89 17.00
CA VAL A 472 7.65 -26.45 15.95
C VAL A 472 8.91 -27.29 16.04
N HIS A 473 9.25 -27.96 14.93
CA HIS A 473 10.46 -28.74 14.79
C HIS A 473 11.34 -28.06 13.76
N ALA A 474 12.62 -27.86 14.08
CA ALA A 474 13.62 -27.38 13.12
C ALA A 474 14.79 -28.35 13.10
N TRP A 475 15.28 -28.71 11.91
CA TRP A 475 16.43 -29.60 11.76
C TRP A 475 17.25 -29.29 10.52
N VAL A 476 18.50 -29.74 10.53
CA VAL A 476 19.37 -29.78 9.34
C VAL A 476 19.02 -31.01 8.52
N ASP A 477 18.71 -30.81 7.24
CA ASP A 477 18.22 -31.82 6.30
C ASP A 477 19.27 -32.14 5.23
N GLY A 478 19.37 -33.41 4.85
CA GLY A 478 20.23 -33.89 3.77
C GLY A 478 21.73 -33.93 4.08
N ASP A 479 22.16 -33.80 5.34
CA ASP A 479 23.57 -33.89 5.75
C ASP A 479 23.80 -34.95 6.85
N PRO A 480 24.23 -36.16 6.48
CA PRO A 480 24.46 -37.23 7.45
C PRO A 480 25.64 -36.96 8.40
N THR A 481 26.51 -35.99 8.09
CA THR A 481 27.69 -35.62 8.90
C THR A 481 27.42 -34.45 9.84
N PHE A 482 26.27 -33.79 9.67
CA PHE A 482 25.86 -32.62 10.44
C PHE A 482 24.38 -32.76 10.80
N ARG A 483 24.12 -33.40 11.93
CA ARG A 483 22.76 -33.49 12.47
C ARG A 483 22.57 -32.44 13.54
N ALA A 484 21.46 -31.72 13.52
CA ALA A 484 21.09 -30.78 14.55
C ALA A 484 19.57 -30.65 14.56
N PHE A 485 18.98 -30.63 15.75
CA PHE A 485 17.53 -30.54 15.92
C PHE A 485 17.17 -29.60 17.05
N THR A 486 16.08 -28.86 16.88
CA THR A 486 15.47 -28.07 17.94
C THR A 486 13.96 -28.13 17.86
N PHE A 487 13.36 -28.41 19.01
CA PHE A 487 11.93 -28.34 19.22
C PHE A 487 11.58 -27.12 20.04
N THR A 488 10.49 -26.44 19.69
CA THR A 488 9.84 -25.48 20.57
C THR A 488 8.33 -25.51 20.45
N LYS A 489 7.63 -24.87 21.39
CA LYS A 489 6.21 -24.55 21.26
C LYS A 489 6.00 -23.05 21.22
N ALA A 490 5.12 -22.60 20.32
CA ALA A 490 4.79 -21.20 20.15
C ALA A 490 4.26 -20.57 21.44
N SER A 491 4.65 -19.32 21.72
CA SER A 491 4.25 -18.59 22.94
C SER A 491 2.99 -17.75 22.80
N SER A 492 2.59 -17.47 21.56
CA SER A 492 1.50 -16.54 21.24
C SER A 492 0.85 -16.90 19.91
N THR A 493 -0.23 -16.18 19.58
CA THR A 493 -0.96 -16.28 18.32
C THR A 493 -0.43 -15.35 17.23
N SER A 494 0.61 -14.53 17.47
CA SER A 494 1.03 -13.50 16.50
C SER A 494 2.51 -13.15 16.46
N ASN A 495 3.34 -13.65 17.38
CA ASN A 495 4.76 -13.28 17.42
C ASN A 495 5.62 -14.23 16.60
N ASN A 496 6.65 -13.67 15.96
CA ASN A 496 7.72 -14.41 15.31
C ASN A 496 8.40 -15.37 16.30
N ILE A 497 8.90 -16.50 15.79
CA ILE A 497 9.77 -17.39 16.56
C ILE A 497 11.21 -17.10 16.15
N THR A 498 11.96 -16.54 17.10
CA THR A 498 13.36 -16.15 16.90
C THR A 498 14.26 -16.95 17.83
N ASN A 499 15.57 -16.93 17.58
CA ASN A 499 16.55 -17.71 18.34
C ASN A 499 16.20 -19.22 18.38
N LEU A 500 15.64 -19.75 17.28
CA LEU A 500 15.44 -21.19 17.11
C LEU A 500 16.76 -21.82 16.68
N ASP A 501 17.76 -21.72 17.54
CA ASP A 501 19.14 -22.09 17.21
C ASP A 501 19.33 -23.59 17.18
N LEU A 502 20.20 -24.07 16.27
CA LEU A 502 20.49 -25.48 16.03
C LEU A 502 21.96 -25.76 16.36
N TYR A 503 22.23 -26.75 17.21
CA TYR A 503 23.60 -27.14 17.58
C TYR A 503 23.95 -28.51 17.02
N LYS A 504 25.14 -28.62 16.40
CA LYS A 504 25.62 -29.89 15.83
C LYS A 504 25.67 -30.99 16.89
N ASN A 505 25.01 -32.11 16.63
CA ASN A 505 24.86 -33.29 17.49
C ASN A 505 24.00 -33.05 18.74
N TYR A 506 23.07 -32.09 18.69
CA TYR A 506 22.12 -31.87 19.79
C TYR A 506 20.68 -32.12 19.34
N VAL A 507 19.90 -32.67 20.27
CA VAL A 507 18.43 -32.60 20.28
C VAL A 507 18.06 -31.58 21.35
N ILE A 508 17.72 -30.37 20.92
CA ILE A 508 17.37 -29.29 21.84
C ILE A 508 15.86 -29.32 22.09
N VAL A 509 15.49 -29.49 23.35
CA VAL A 509 14.13 -29.31 23.84
C VAL A 509 14.01 -27.91 24.43
N LYS A 510 13.17 -27.10 23.80
CA LYS A 510 12.92 -25.71 24.17
C LYS A 510 11.43 -25.48 24.30
N HIS A 511 11.06 -24.38 24.94
CA HIS A 511 9.69 -23.90 24.96
C HIS A 511 9.66 -22.38 25.00
N GLU A 512 8.94 -21.72 24.07
CA GLU A 512 8.71 -20.27 24.13
C GLU A 512 7.48 -19.89 24.98
N ALA A 513 6.46 -20.75 25.15
CA ALA A 513 5.28 -20.38 25.93
C ALA A 513 5.58 -20.43 27.44
N PHE A 514 5.43 -19.29 28.10
CA PHE A 514 5.93 -19.10 29.46
C PHE A 514 4.95 -19.55 30.56
N THR A 515 3.74 -19.98 30.19
CA THR A 515 2.69 -20.35 31.12
C THR A 515 2.25 -21.80 30.95
N GLY A 516 2.44 -22.60 32.00
CA GLY A 516 1.60 -23.76 32.30
C GLY A 516 1.73 -25.01 31.42
N THR A 517 2.73 -25.13 30.54
CA THR A 517 2.94 -26.38 29.79
C THR A 517 4.41 -26.83 29.76
N SER A 518 4.63 -28.10 30.08
CA SER A 518 5.91 -28.80 29.89
C SER A 518 6.00 -29.35 28.46
N THR A 519 7.20 -29.59 27.94
CA THR A 519 7.40 -30.40 26.74
C THR A 519 7.40 -31.89 27.11
N THR A 520 6.72 -32.72 26.33
CA THR A 520 6.61 -34.17 26.54
C THR A 520 7.25 -34.96 25.40
N ASN A 521 7.40 -36.27 25.54
CA ASN A 521 7.80 -37.13 24.43
C ASN A 521 6.75 -37.14 23.32
N ALA A 522 5.46 -37.07 23.68
CA ALA A 522 4.38 -36.97 22.71
C ALA A 522 4.48 -35.70 21.86
N ASP A 523 4.89 -34.56 22.44
CA ASP A 523 5.13 -33.32 21.70
C ASP A 523 6.26 -33.47 20.68
N LEU A 524 7.36 -34.13 21.07
CA LEU A 524 8.50 -34.40 20.21
C LEU A 524 8.14 -35.40 19.10
N GLY A 525 7.41 -36.45 19.45
CA GLY A 525 7.00 -37.56 18.59
C GLY A 525 5.89 -37.25 17.59
N VAL A 526 5.41 -36.00 17.52
CA VAL A 526 4.52 -35.58 16.43
C VAL A 526 5.23 -35.57 15.07
N TYR A 527 6.56 -35.45 15.08
CA TYR A 527 7.40 -35.52 13.89
C TYR A 527 8.82 -35.93 14.28
N ASP A 528 9.25 -37.12 13.89
CA ASP A 528 10.51 -37.70 14.34
C ASP A 528 11.26 -38.47 13.25
N ALA A 529 12.21 -39.33 13.62
CA ALA A 529 13.00 -40.10 12.67
C ALA A 529 12.22 -41.15 11.85
N ASP A 530 10.92 -41.39 12.11
CA ASP A 530 10.07 -42.24 11.24
C ASP A 530 9.55 -41.41 10.06
N ASP A 531 9.38 -40.10 10.27
CA ASP A 531 8.98 -39.16 9.24
C ASP A 531 10.17 -38.64 8.43
N ASP A 532 11.32 -38.42 9.08
CA ASP A 532 12.52 -37.88 8.45
C ASP A 532 13.82 -38.42 9.10
N GLU A 533 14.58 -39.24 8.38
CA GLU A 533 15.76 -39.94 8.90
C GLU A 533 16.90 -39.03 9.39
N ASP A 534 16.88 -37.74 9.03
CA ASP A 534 17.86 -36.76 9.49
C ASP A 534 17.65 -36.40 10.97
N ILE A 535 16.43 -36.51 11.48
CA ILE A 535 16.10 -36.31 12.90
C ILE A 535 16.80 -37.36 13.78
N GLN A 536 17.35 -36.91 14.92
CA GLN A 536 18.26 -37.74 15.74
C GLN A 536 17.57 -38.61 16.79
N PHE A 537 16.24 -38.66 16.81
CA PHE A 537 15.50 -39.43 17.80
C PHE A 537 14.21 -40.04 17.20
N ARG A 538 13.72 -41.09 17.85
CA ARG A 538 12.44 -41.74 17.56
C ARG A 538 11.62 -41.78 18.84
N VAL A 539 10.32 -41.52 18.74
CA VAL A 539 9.35 -41.65 19.83
C VAL A 539 8.37 -42.77 19.50
N THR A 540 8.48 -43.88 20.21
CA THR A 540 7.55 -45.01 20.04
C THR A 540 6.57 -45.06 21.20
N GLY A 541 5.30 -44.76 20.93
CA GLY A 541 4.29 -44.56 21.97
C GLY A 541 4.64 -43.32 22.81
N ALA A 542 5.00 -43.52 24.08
CA ALA A 542 5.46 -42.46 24.98
C ALA A 542 6.98 -42.47 25.21
N ASN A 543 7.72 -43.38 24.56
CA ASN A 543 9.14 -43.60 24.86
C ASN A 543 10.03 -42.90 23.83
N PHE A 544 10.91 -42.02 24.30
CA PHE A 544 11.88 -41.29 23.49
C PHE A 544 13.21 -42.05 23.45
N ALA A 545 13.76 -42.26 22.26
CA ALA A 545 15.08 -42.86 22.06
C ALA A 545 15.91 -42.01 21.09
N GLN A 546 17.02 -41.47 21.57
CA GLN A 546 17.95 -40.67 20.78
C GLN A 546 19.13 -41.52 20.27
N LYS A 547 19.55 -41.28 19.03
CA LYS A 547 20.73 -41.92 18.41
C LYS A 547 22.00 -41.65 19.24
N ALA A 548 22.97 -42.57 19.12
CA ALA A 548 24.33 -42.34 19.59
C ALA A 548 24.94 -41.07 18.99
N THR A 549 26.04 -40.59 19.58
CA THR A 549 26.74 -39.36 19.17
C THR A 549 25.83 -38.13 19.16
N ASN A 550 24.89 -38.04 20.10
CA ASN A 550 24.10 -36.84 20.34
C ASN A 550 23.98 -36.49 21.84
N THR A 551 23.66 -35.22 22.12
CA THR A 551 23.26 -34.71 23.44
C THR A 551 21.79 -34.33 23.46
N LEU A 552 21.04 -34.80 24.47
CA LEU A 552 19.73 -34.25 24.79
C LEU A 552 19.92 -32.98 25.63
N TYR A 553 19.50 -31.83 25.10
CA TYR A 553 19.70 -30.53 25.71
C TYR A 553 18.38 -29.87 26.07
N ILE A 554 18.17 -29.62 27.36
CA ILE A 554 16.99 -28.92 27.86
C ILE A 554 17.37 -27.45 28.05
N ALA A 555 16.77 -26.58 27.25
CA ALA A 555 17.13 -25.16 27.21
C ALA A 555 16.74 -24.41 28.50
N PRO A 556 17.42 -23.29 28.83
CA PRO A 556 17.05 -22.45 29.97
C PRO A 556 15.58 -22.00 29.89
N GLY A 557 14.87 -22.04 31.02
CA GLY A 557 13.44 -21.71 31.12
C GLY A 557 12.49 -22.77 30.54
N THR A 558 13.00 -23.94 30.15
CA THR A 558 12.18 -25.05 29.63
C THR A 558 11.96 -26.11 30.70
N THR A 559 10.71 -26.56 30.84
CA THR A 559 10.35 -27.76 31.60
C THR A 559 10.14 -28.92 30.63
N TYR A 560 10.97 -29.95 30.74
CA TYR A 560 10.79 -31.21 30.04
C TYR A 560 10.23 -32.26 31.01
N ALA A 561 9.04 -32.76 30.71
CA ALA A 561 8.35 -33.80 31.45
C ALA A 561 7.96 -34.92 30.48
N PRO A 562 8.84 -35.92 30.26
CA PRO A 562 8.76 -36.80 29.10
C PRO A 562 7.46 -37.61 29.01
N GLY A 563 6.85 -37.98 30.14
CA GLY A 563 5.61 -38.77 30.16
C GLY A 563 5.79 -40.25 29.78
N GLY A 564 7.01 -40.67 29.45
CA GLY A 564 7.43 -42.05 29.24
C GLY A 564 8.96 -42.15 29.34
N THR A 565 9.52 -43.31 28.99
CA THR A 565 10.95 -43.58 29.14
C THR A 565 11.79 -42.70 28.20
N VAL A 566 12.97 -42.29 28.64
CA VAL A 566 13.98 -41.57 27.85
C VAL A 566 15.23 -42.42 27.73
N THR A 567 15.64 -42.76 26.51
CA THR A 567 16.85 -43.55 26.24
C THR A 567 17.84 -42.72 25.43
N LEU A 568 19.02 -42.47 26.01
CA LEU A 568 20.11 -41.74 25.36
C LEU A 568 21.19 -42.75 24.97
N HIS A 569 21.14 -43.22 23.73
CA HIS A 569 22.11 -44.20 23.22
C HIS A 569 23.50 -43.58 23.10
N GLY A 570 24.54 -44.41 23.21
CA GLY A 570 25.94 -44.01 23.06
C GLY A 570 26.87 -45.22 22.93
N ASN A 571 28.13 -45.07 23.36
CA ASN A 571 29.25 -46.04 23.46
C ASN A 571 30.46 -45.75 22.54
N ALA A 572 30.46 -44.66 21.80
CA ALA A 572 31.61 -44.15 21.05
C ALA A 572 32.70 -43.53 21.97
N GLY A 573 32.35 -43.16 23.21
CA GLY A 573 33.33 -42.84 24.26
C GLY A 573 33.86 -41.41 24.28
N GLY A 574 33.03 -40.43 23.92
CA GLY A 574 33.38 -38.99 23.98
C GLY A 574 32.23 -38.12 24.48
N ASN A 575 32.49 -36.82 24.66
CA ASN A 575 31.44 -35.83 24.92
C ASN A 575 30.48 -35.76 23.73
N GLY A 576 29.19 -35.61 24.03
CA GLY A 576 28.14 -35.60 23.03
C GLY A 576 27.69 -36.98 22.56
N ASP A 577 27.87 -38.03 23.37
CA ASP A 577 27.52 -39.41 23.01
C ASP A 577 26.58 -40.06 24.04
N GLY A 578 25.29 -39.72 23.92
CA GLY A 578 24.26 -40.15 24.87
C GLY A 578 24.22 -39.25 26.11
N ASP A 579 24.65 -38.00 25.97
CA ASP A 579 24.74 -37.04 27.06
C ASP A 579 23.38 -36.39 27.36
N LEU A 580 23.13 -36.08 28.62
CA LEU A 580 22.04 -35.21 29.07
C LEU A 580 22.60 -33.86 29.55
N ARG A 581 22.03 -32.77 29.06
CA ARG A 581 22.39 -31.39 29.46
C ARG A 581 21.17 -30.62 29.93
N LEU A 582 21.14 -30.30 31.22
CA LEU A 582 20.20 -29.35 31.84
C LEU A 582 20.88 -27.98 31.91
N ALA A 583 20.54 -27.11 30.97
CA ALA A 583 21.24 -25.85 30.77
C ALA A 583 20.73 -24.70 31.65
N THR A 584 21.62 -23.74 31.90
CA THR A 584 21.34 -22.47 32.57
C THR A 584 21.81 -21.33 31.69
N GLY A 585 21.09 -20.22 31.71
CA GLY A 585 21.44 -19.07 30.89
C GLY A 585 20.23 -18.20 30.60
N LEU A 586 20.33 -17.39 29.56
CA LEU A 586 19.23 -16.55 29.14
C LEU A 586 18.16 -17.39 28.43
N ARG A 587 16.91 -17.14 28.79
CA ARG A 587 15.74 -17.48 27.97
C ARG A 587 15.72 -16.64 26.70
N GLN A 588 14.75 -16.94 25.85
CA GLN A 588 14.55 -16.25 24.57
C GLN A 588 14.17 -14.78 24.71
N ASP A 589 13.51 -14.43 25.83
CA ASP A 589 13.18 -13.07 26.21
C ASP A 589 14.35 -12.33 26.89
N GLY A 590 15.53 -12.96 26.98
CA GLY A 590 16.71 -12.41 27.62
C GLY A 590 16.71 -12.53 29.14
N VAL A 591 15.72 -13.21 29.75
CA VAL A 591 15.65 -13.38 31.20
C VAL A 591 16.47 -14.59 31.63
N ALA A 592 17.40 -14.40 32.56
CA ALA A 592 18.18 -15.51 33.12
C ALA A 592 17.25 -16.53 33.80
N SER A 593 17.45 -17.81 33.46
CA SER A 593 16.66 -18.91 33.99
C SER A 593 17.43 -20.22 33.91
N THR A 594 16.77 -21.29 34.31
CA THR A 594 17.31 -22.63 34.37
C THR A 594 16.36 -23.62 33.70
N SER A 595 16.89 -24.73 33.21
CA SER A 595 16.09 -25.85 32.75
C SER A 595 15.54 -26.70 33.90
N ILE A 596 14.41 -27.35 33.65
CA ILE A 596 13.74 -28.27 34.57
C ILE A 596 13.51 -29.61 33.87
N LEU A 597 13.90 -30.71 34.52
CA LEU A 597 13.54 -32.08 34.12
C LEU A 597 12.64 -32.72 35.19
N THR A 598 11.45 -33.14 34.79
CA THR A 598 10.46 -33.79 35.66
C THR A 598 10.13 -35.18 35.15
N LEU A 599 10.82 -36.20 35.67
CA LEU A 599 10.61 -37.59 35.25
C LEU A 599 9.31 -38.18 35.78
N GLY A 600 8.80 -37.74 36.94
CA GLY A 600 7.68 -38.44 37.60
C GLY A 600 8.07 -39.89 37.87
N ASN A 601 7.23 -40.86 37.47
CA ASN A 601 7.52 -42.30 37.58
C ASN A 601 8.31 -42.88 36.38
N ASN A 602 8.69 -42.06 35.41
CA ASN A 602 9.34 -42.53 34.20
C ASN A 602 10.84 -42.78 34.41
N SER A 603 11.40 -43.67 33.60
CA SER A 603 12.81 -44.02 33.65
C SER A 603 13.63 -43.26 32.62
N ILE A 604 14.92 -43.06 32.91
CA ILE A 604 15.91 -42.54 31.96
C ILE A 604 17.12 -43.48 31.90
N ALA A 605 17.51 -43.89 30.71
CA ALA A 605 18.70 -44.70 30.45
C ALA A 605 19.74 -43.86 29.71
N ILE A 606 20.98 -43.82 30.21
CA ILE A 606 22.00 -42.86 29.80
C ILE A 606 23.33 -43.59 29.55
N ALA A 607 23.81 -43.53 28.31
CA ALA A 607 25.15 -44.00 27.96
C ALA A 607 26.23 -42.92 28.13
N GLY A 608 25.86 -41.64 28.16
CA GLY A 608 26.78 -40.51 28.20
C GLY A 608 26.95 -39.87 29.57
N ASN A 609 27.30 -38.59 29.54
CA ASN A 609 27.43 -37.71 30.68
C ASN A 609 26.06 -37.23 31.19
N TRP A 610 25.97 -36.97 32.50
CA TRP A 610 24.88 -36.21 33.09
C TRP A 610 25.41 -34.84 33.48
N PHE A 611 24.95 -33.78 32.80
CA PHE A 611 25.34 -32.40 33.08
C PHE A 611 24.13 -31.59 33.52
N ALA A 612 24.02 -31.32 34.81
CA ALA A 612 23.04 -30.42 35.36
C ALA A 612 23.72 -29.37 36.23
N SER A 613 23.45 -28.09 35.94
CA SER A 613 23.98 -26.99 36.74
C SER A 613 23.47 -27.07 38.19
N SER A 614 24.19 -26.43 39.11
CA SER A 614 23.75 -26.32 40.51
C SER A 614 22.40 -25.62 40.67
N THR A 615 21.98 -24.81 39.69
CA THR A 615 20.67 -24.15 39.68
C THR A 615 19.63 -24.87 38.82
N SER A 616 20.01 -25.93 38.10
CA SER A 616 19.05 -26.78 37.38
C SER A 616 18.15 -27.53 38.33
N ILE A 617 16.91 -27.77 37.91
CA ILE A 617 15.93 -28.50 38.72
C ILE A 617 15.73 -29.87 38.08
N PHE A 618 16.01 -30.91 38.85
CA PHE A 618 15.66 -32.27 38.52
C PHE A 618 14.64 -32.76 39.54
N THR A 619 13.57 -33.40 39.09
CA THR A 619 12.54 -34.00 39.93
C THR A 619 12.18 -35.38 39.41
N SER A 620 12.20 -36.37 40.29
CA SER A 620 11.82 -37.75 40.01
C SER A 620 11.01 -38.30 41.17
N SER A 621 10.16 -39.30 40.91
CA SER A 621 9.58 -40.08 41.99
C SER A 621 10.60 -41.10 42.52
N VAL A 622 10.28 -41.67 43.68
CA VAL A 622 11.06 -42.74 44.31
C VAL A 622 11.15 -44.02 43.45
N ASN A 623 10.24 -44.18 42.48
CA ASN A 623 10.16 -45.34 41.59
C ASN A 623 10.77 -45.10 40.21
N ALA A 624 11.25 -43.89 39.91
CA ALA A 624 11.92 -43.60 38.65
C ALA A 624 13.30 -44.26 38.63
N PHE A 625 13.62 -44.98 37.54
CA PHE A 625 14.94 -45.57 37.34
C PHE A 625 15.82 -44.64 36.51
N ILE A 626 16.99 -44.31 37.06
CA ILE A 626 18.08 -43.60 36.38
C ILE A 626 19.17 -44.64 36.15
N ASP A 627 19.26 -45.14 34.91
CA ASP A 627 20.14 -46.24 34.54
C ASP A 627 21.32 -45.74 33.70
N PHE A 628 22.53 -45.86 34.23
CA PHE A 628 23.76 -45.61 33.51
C PHE A 628 24.28 -46.92 32.89
N ASN A 629 24.19 -47.04 31.56
CA ASN A 629 24.29 -48.33 30.87
C ASN A 629 25.37 -48.44 29.79
N SER A 630 26.29 -47.46 29.71
CA SER A 630 27.37 -47.48 28.73
C SER A 630 28.32 -48.66 28.88
N THR A 631 28.72 -49.26 27.77
CA THR A 631 29.77 -50.28 27.72
C THR A 631 31.15 -49.70 27.35
N SER A 632 31.22 -48.39 27.10
CA SER A 632 32.47 -47.70 26.75
C SER A 632 33.31 -47.39 27.98
N THR A 633 34.60 -47.71 27.91
CA THR A 633 35.62 -47.46 28.94
C THR A 633 36.02 -46.01 29.08
N ALA A 634 35.54 -45.13 28.19
CA ALA A 634 35.77 -43.70 28.32
C ALA A 634 35.09 -43.16 29.60
N GLN A 635 35.85 -42.40 30.38
CA GLN A 635 35.37 -41.79 31.61
C GLN A 635 34.30 -40.74 31.30
N LYS A 636 33.15 -40.87 31.96
CA LYS A 636 32.02 -39.94 31.87
C LYS A 636 31.79 -39.22 33.20
N SER A 637 31.18 -38.06 33.14
CA SER A 637 30.92 -37.19 34.29
C SER A 637 29.45 -37.20 34.68
N ILE A 638 29.20 -37.23 35.99
CA ILE A 638 27.89 -37.00 36.59
C ILE A 638 27.98 -35.72 37.44
N ILE A 639 27.51 -34.61 36.86
CA ILE A 639 27.34 -33.33 37.53
C ILE A 639 25.85 -33.18 37.80
N ALA A 640 25.40 -33.59 38.98
CA ALA A 640 24.00 -33.55 39.37
C ALA A 640 23.60 -32.21 40.01
N THR A 641 22.30 -31.95 40.03
CA THR A 641 21.69 -30.86 40.80
C THR A 641 21.73 -31.21 42.30
N SER A 642 21.25 -30.31 43.17
CA SER A 642 21.04 -30.63 44.59
C SER A 642 19.88 -31.59 44.86
N SER A 643 19.07 -31.93 43.85
CA SER A 643 17.94 -32.84 44.00
C SER A 643 18.40 -34.30 44.05
N PRO A 644 17.79 -35.15 44.91
CA PRO A 644 18.12 -36.56 44.94
C PRO A 644 17.70 -37.28 43.66
N PHE A 645 18.47 -38.29 43.27
CA PHE A 645 18.03 -39.29 42.30
C PHE A 645 16.95 -40.20 42.91
N GLY A 646 16.14 -40.83 42.05
CA GLY A 646 15.26 -41.94 42.40
C GLY A 646 16.06 -43.22 42.66
N TYR A 647 15.74 -44.27 41.90
CA TYR A 647 16.53 -45.51 41.83
C TYR A 647 17.71 -45.29 40.87
N LEU A 648 18.94 -45.42 41.36
CA LEU A 648 20.14 -45.17 40.57
C LEU A 648 20.91 -46.48 40.32
N SER A 649 21.05 -46.88 39.06
CA SER A 649 21.75 -48.11 38.67
C SER A 649 22.88 -47.86 37.69
N PHE A 650 23.91 -48.70 37.77
CA PHE A 650 25.02 -48.76 36.82
C PHE A 650 25.14 -50.18 36.27
N ASN A 651 24.74 -50.36 35.02
CA ASN A 651 24.55 -51.68 34.40
C ASN A 651 25.50 -51.98 33.21
N GLY A 652 26.30 -50.99 32.80
CA GLY A 652 27.14 -51.10 31.61
C GLY A 652 28.48 -51.80 31.85
N SER A 653 28.66 -53.01 31.29
CA SER A 653 29.96 -53.72 31.36
C SER A 653 31.03 -52.97 30.56
N GLY A 654 32.00 -52.39 31.27
CA GLY A 654 33.04 -51.52 30.70
C GLY A 654 32.79 -50.03 30.93
N GLY A 655 31.58 -49.62 31.34
CA GLY A 655 31.24 -48.23 31.63
C GLY A 655 32.08 -47.62 32.75
N SER A 656 32.42 -46.35 32.62
CA SER A 656 33.15 -45.61 33.66
C SER A 656 32.51 -44.25 33.90
N TRP A 657 32.07 -43.98 35.13
CA TRP A 657 31.50 -42.70 35.54
C TRP A 657 32.18 -42.13 36.78
N THR A 658 32.23 -40.81 36.85
CA THR A 658 32.75 -40.06 37.99
C THR A 658 31.76 -39.00 38.39
N PHE A 659 31.34 -39.01 39.65
CA PHE A 659 30.57 -37.91 40.20
C PHE A 659 31.47 -36.68 40.35
N GLY A 660 30.95 -35.50 39.97
CA GLY A 660 31.62 -34.23 40.22
C GLY A 660 31.73 -33.89 41.72
N ALA A 661 32.21 -32.69 42.03
CA ALA A 661 32.43 -32.23 43.41
C ALA A 661 31.15 -31.98 44.24
N ASN A 662 29.95 -32.27 43.71
CA ASN A 662 28.67 -32.06 44.37
C ASN A 662 28.23 -33.33 45.14
N ALA A 663 27.47 -33.17 46.22
CA ALA A 663 26.86 -34.31 46.91
C ALA A 663 25.84 -34.95 45.98
N ALA A 664 25.87 -36.27 45.89
CA ALA A 664 24.81 -37.04 45.25
C ALA A 664 24.00 -37.74 46.34
N THR A 665 22.69 -37.65 46.27
CA THR A 665 21.79 -38.38 47.16
C THR A 665 20.85 -39.21 46.32
N THR A 666 20.61 -40.46 46.73
CA THR A 666 19.54 -41.29 46.17
C THR A 666 18.44 -41.39 47.22
N SER A 667 17.20 -41.28 46.78
CA SER A 667 16.03 -41.31 47.68
C SER A 667 15.61 -42.72 48.04
N THR A 668 16.08 -43.75 47.31
CA THR A 668 15.68 -45.15 47.50
C THR A 668 16.81 -46.16 47.37
N HIS A 669 17.55 -46.18 46.26
CA HIS A 669 18.49 -47.27 46.00
C HIS A 669 19.66 -46.84 45.13
N PHE A 670 20.82 -47.45 45.37
CA PHE A 670 22.02 -47.33 44.56
C PHE A 670 22.52 -48.74 44.23
N GLU A 671 22.62 -49.07 42.95
CA GLU A 671 23.07 -50.38 42.48
C GLU A 671 24.24 -50.24 41.49
N LEU A 672 25.32 -50.98 41.71
CA LEU A 672 26.44 -51.11 40.77
C LEU A 672 26.55 -52.56 40.33
N ASN A 673 25.92 -52.88 39.21
CA ASN A 673 25.88 -54.23 38.65
C ASN A 673 27.06 -54.50 37.73
N ALA A 674 27.53 -53.48 36.99
CA ALA A 674 28.70 -53.56 36.12
C ALA A 674 29.36 -52.19 35.90
N GLY A 675 30.65 -52.21 35.55
CA GLY A 675 31.43 -51.01 35.25
C GLY A 675 32.18 -50.44 36.47
N THR A 676 32.59 -49.19 36.37
CA THR A 676 33.32 -48.46 37.42
C THR A 676 32.66 -47.12 37.72
N VAL A 677 32.54 -46.80 39.01
CA VAL A 677 31.96 -45.55 39.48
C VAL A 677 32.88 -44.94 40.52
N ILE A 678 33.32 -43.70 40.28
CA ILE A 678 34.05 -42.90 41.27
C ILE A 678 33.03 -42.04 42.00
N ALA A 679 32.86 -42.31 43.30
CA ALA A 679 31.95 -41.60 44.20
C ALA A 679 32.30 -40.10 44.34
N PRO A 680 31.33 -39.24 44.71
CA PRO A 680 31.57 -37.81 44.92
C PRO A 680 32.55 -37.59 46.09
N SER A 681 33.35 -36.53 46.01
CA SER A 681 34.36 -36.20 47.03
C SER A 681 33.80 -35.66 48.35
N ILE A 682 32.49 -35.42 48.45
CA ILE A 682 31.83 -34.87 49.65
C ILE A 682 30.93 -35.88 50.37
N SER A 683 29.90 -36.42 49.72
CA SER A 683 29.04 -37.47 50.30
C SER A 683 28.18 -38.14 49.23
N LEU A 684 28.02 -39.46 49.35
CA LEU A 684 26.98 -40.24 48.68
C LEU A 684 26.08 -40.85 49.77
N SER A 685 24.80 -40.45 49.81
CA SER A 685 23.84 -40.97 50.79
C SER A 685 22.71 -41.71 50.06
N TRP A 686 22.37 -42.89 50.56
CA TRP A 686 21.19 -43.68 50.19
C TRP A 686 20.41 -44.01 51.46
N ARG A 687 19.07 -44.14 51.37
CA ARG A 687 18.21 -44.55 52.49
C ARG A 687 17.76 -45.99 52.35
#